data_AF-A0A662C731-F1
#
_entry.id   AF-A0A662C731-F1
#
_cell.length_a   1.000
_cell.length_b   1.000
_cell.length_c   1.000
_cell.angle_alpha   90.00
_cell.angle_beta   90.00
_cell.angle_gamma   90.00
#
_symmetry.space_group_name_H-M   'P 1'
#
loop_
_entity.id
_entity.type
_entity.pdbx_description
1 polymer ?
#
loop_
_entity_poly.entity_id
_entity_poly.type
_entity_poly.pdbx_seq_one_letter_code
_entity_poly.pdbx_strand_id
1 'polypeptide(L)'
;MKKISILFWVIAVIIFSLNRANKAHCALVAGQDIIPAPTSIIDDPPGAVNDHQQAFDERQGLVLGSPLPVDEGAIPAGTVVDSHMIFLNTQEGSASDPDVRWMFDGLILGVMSDSNGTLEAASSAFLGAADTVYPSAFANRGMESSDHYSVSADIIKVTMGVGEPGDWIRVITRNSESAVKWDQPPDMEYGVNLQSVESLVGAADDRIVADDWRCTDPRPVTDVHFWGSYIGWRDQTELDGTVTPPGVKEFVIRFYTDIPAGPDPDQYSHPGELLYQETISNFVENFVASIPHFDAAGNLIDYEHKFAYDLDFTQPFIQQEGTVYWISIAAVLSDDPEFPWGWETSDGHWNDNACRFWIANAYWDDINPPDFEIPSWYPHDRTDMAFALTVAEIPPPPTLELVKWQQRPDMKTGVNIKSDPEQMATVADDWFCLDGSPVTDLHFWGSYPGWQPQPGIEISSPGVEVFRIQVYSDAPATWSENFSTPDKLLYETWVEKFKETYVGPIDLPWGEVEHKFRYDIDLPRIFWQKRDRIYWLNISALPKQDYPWGWESSMDRWNDVAVQGWYTDVSSDWWAMLTSPSFSLDFEDLTAGSEYLVGDVFSTSGVLVSVNPFQWSNGTWFSGGSAIVGTAGSAGGTGNEINTNNVNLEFALPVPVTDVSFLFGEYGGNTNLKINGEFINFQDYKEINTEKN
;
A
#
# COMPACT_ATOMS: atom_id res chain seq x y z
N MET A 1 16.36 -28.48 16.66
CA MET A 1 16.76 -28.42 18.08
C MET A 1 18.08 -27.64 18.21
N LYS A 2 18.01 -26.34 18.57
CA LYS A 2 18.99 -25.58 19.39
C LYS A 2 18.50 -24.13 19.50
N LYS A 3 18.11 -23.75 20.73
CA LYS A 3 17.83 -22.39 21.17
C LYS A 3 19.13 -21.62 21.35
N ILE A 4 19.12 -20.32 21.07
CA ILE A 4 19.98 -19.34 21.71
C ILE A 4 19.09 -18.18 22.19
N SER A 5 19.20 -17.87 23.47
CA SER A 5 18.59 -16.72 24.13
C SER A 5 19.72 -15.76 24.52
N ILE A 6 19.57 -14.47 24.23
CA ILE A 6 20.42 -13.40 24.78
C ILE A 6 19.49 -12.34 25.37
N LEU A 7 19.79 -11.96 26.60
CA LEU A 7 19.07 -11.05 27.47
C LEU A 7 19.85 -9.73 27.53
N PHE A 8 19.23 -8.56 27.28
CA PHE A 8 19.72 -7.29 27.82
C PHE A 8 18.56 -6.40 28.30
N TRP A 9 18.89 -5.63 29.34
CA TRP A 9 18.01 -4.90 30.23
C TRP A 9 17.57 -3.54 29.68
N VAL A 10 16.35 -3.19 30.07
CA VAL A 10 15.66 -1.91 29.92
C VAL A 10 16.40 -0.77 30.62
N ILE A 11 16.62 0.33 29.90
CA ILE A 11 16.60 1.69 30.47
C ILE A 11 15.51 2.43 29.71
N ALA A 12 14.40 2.69 30.40
CA ALA A 12 13.32 3.52 29.90
C ALA A 12 13.78 4.98 29.90
N VAL A 13 13.88 5.58 28.73
CA VAL A 13 13.85 7.04 28.58
C VAL A 13 12.42 7.38 28.19
N ILE A 14 11.71 8.03 29.11
CA ILE A 14 10.41 8.66 28.84
C ILE A 14 10.72 9.94 28.07
N ILE A 15 10.54 9.91 26.75
CA ILE A 15 10.48 11.13 25.93
C ILE A 15 9.02 11.59 25.97
N PHE A 16 8.80 12.80 26.49
CA PHE A 16 7.54 13.50 26.24
C PHE A 16 7.57 13.98 24.79
N SER A 17 6.85 13.31 23.88
CA SER A 17 6.44 13.98 22.65
C SER A 17 5.44 15.06 23.05
N LEU A 18 5.87 16.31 22.92
CA LEU A 18 4.97 17.43 22.80
C LEU A 18 4.28 17.29 21.44
N ASN A 19 3.05 16.74 21.42
CA ASN A 19 2.17 16.91 20.28
C ASN A 19 1.96 18.42 20.09
N ARG A 20 2.62 19.00 19.08
CA ARG A 20 2.16 20.25 18.48
C ARG A 20 1.30 19.87 17.28
N ALA A 21 0.12 20.47 17.26
CA ALA A 21 -0.94 20.22 16.30
C ALA A 21 -0.48 20.50 14.87
N ASN A 22 -0.45 19.46 14.04
CA ASN A 22 -0.53 19.62 12.60
C ASN A 22 -2.02 19.70 12.25
N LYS A 23 -2.46 20.88 11.80
CA LYS A 23 -3.80 21.06 11.24
C LYS A 23 -3.71 20.95 9.73
N ALA A 24 -3.89 19.73 9.22
CA ALA A 24 -4.67 19.54 7.99
C ALA A 24 -6.04 19.04 8.47
N HIS A 25 -7.01 19.95 8.59
CA HIS A 25 -8.35 19.61 9.05
C HIS A 25 -9.30 19.75 7.86
N CYS A 26 -9.64 18.62 7.24
CA CYS A 26 -10.93 18.48 6.61
C CYS A 26 -11.73 17.54 7.50
N ALA A 27 -12.99 17.91 7.73
CA ALA A 27 -13.98 17.09 8.38
C ALA A 27 -15.35 17.58 7.83
N LEU A 28 -16.26 16.66 7.50
CA LEU A 28 -17.49 16.87 6.71
C LEU A 28 -17.25 17.40 5.27
N VAL A 29 -17.18 16.47 4.31
CA VAL A 29 -16.69 16.75 2.94
C VAL A 29 -17.79 17.01 1.92
N ALA A 30 -19.02 16.56 2.19
CA ALA A 30 -20.17 16.84 1.33
C ALA A 30 -21.51 16.71 2.08
N GLY A 31 -22.49 17.52 1.67
CA GLY A 31 -23.80 17.58 2.27
C GLY A 31 -24.68 18.64 1.60
N GLN A 32 -25.96 18.66 1.96
CA GLN A 32 -26.90 19.62 1.37
C GLN A 32 -26.57 21.07 1.75
N ASP A 33 -26.18 21.31 3.01
CA ASP A 33 -25.80 22.64 3.50
C ASP A 33 -24.89 22.54 4.74
N ILE A 34 -23.59 22.79 4.54
CA ILE A 34 -22.56 22.79 5.60
C ILE A 34 -22.30 24.23 6.03
N ILE A 35 -22.50 24.53 7.31
CA ILE A 35 -22.40 25.87 7.86
C ILE A 35 -21.26 25.95 8.89
N PRO A 36 -20.74 27.16 9.20
CA PRO A 36 -19.89 27.35 10.37
C PRO A 36 -20.66 27.03 11.66
N ALA A 37 -19.94 26.57 12.70
CA ALA A 37 -20.54 26.28 14.01
C ALA A 37 -21.32 27.49 14.56
N PRO A 38 -22.63 27.36 14.87
CA PRO A 38 -23.42 28.45 15.42
C PRO A 38 -22.90 28.91 16.78
N THR A 39 -23.07 30.18 17.13
CA THR A 39 -22.69 30.70 18.46
C THR A 39 -23.47 30.06 19.62
N SER A 40 -24.64 29.46 19.34
CA SER A 40 -25.47 28.78 20.32
C SER A 40 -26.35 27.75 19.62
N ILE A 41 -26.52 26.59 20.25
CA ILE A 41 -27.43 25.53 19.80
C ILE A 41 -28.44 25.11 20.88
N ILE A 42 -28.65 25.96 21.88
CA ILE A 42 -29.76 25.84 22.84
C ILE A 42 -31.11 25.91 22.11
N ASP A 43 -32.19 25.46 22.74
CA ASP A 43 -33.55 25.60 22.20
C ASP A 43 -33.86 27.06 21.78
N ASP A 44 -34.43 27.25 20.58
CA ASP A 44 -34.67 28.54 19.93
C ASP A 44 -33.47 29.53 19.84
N PRO A 45 -32.28 29.11 19.37
CA PRO A 45 -31.11 29.97 19.36
C PRO A 45 -31.10 30.85 18.09
N PRO A 46 -30.70 32.13 18.18
CA PRO A 46 -30.49 32.93 16.98
C PRO A 46 -29.34 32.35 16.15
N GLY A 47 -29.62 31.98 14.90
CA GLY A 47 -28.62 31.52 13.94
C GLY A 47 -28.48 30.00 13.79
N ALA A 48 -29.32 29.20 14.45
CA ALA A 48 -29.40 27.75 14.20
C ALA A 48 -30.87 27.30 13.99
N VAL A 49 -31.60 28.07 13.19
CA VAL A 49 -32.97 27.78 12.75
C VAL A 49 -32.94 27.57 11.24
N ASN A 50 -33.54 26.50 10.75
CA ASN A 50 -33.51 26.10 9.34
C ASN A 50 -34.84 25.46 8.88
N ASP A 51 -35.00 25.29 7.57
CA ASP A 51 -36.15 24.65 6.92
C ASP A 51 -35.79 23.32 6.23
N HIS A 52 -34.53 22.91 6.32
CA HIS A 52 -33.95 21.65 5.85
C HIS A 52 -32.72 21.31 6.70
N GLN A 53 -32.23 20.07 6.65
CA GLN A 53 -31.10 19.64 7.47
C GLN A 53 -29.83 20.44 7.16
N GLN A 54 -29.12 20.85 8.19
CA GLN A 54 -27.80 21.47 8.10
C GLN A 54 -26.80 20.72 8.96
N ALA A 55 -25.51 20.91 8.68
CA ALA A 55 -24.45 20.32 9.47
C ALA A 55 -23.28 21.30 9.71
N PHE A 56 -22.52 21.08 10.77
CA PHE A 56 -21.29 21.80 11.04
C PHE A 56 -20.28 20.94 11.82
N ASP A 57 -19.02 21.30 11.67
CA ASP A 57 -17.93 20.67 12.42
C ASP A 57 -17.78 21.25 13.82
N GLU A 58 -17.53 20.35 14.76
CA GLU A 58 -17.13 20.69 16.12
C GLU A 58 -15.61 20.59 16.27
N ARG A 59 -15.10 20.10 17.39
CA ARG A 59 -13.65 19.91 17.56
C ARG A 59 -13.18 18.65 16.83
N GLN A 60 -12.01 18.77 16.21
CA GLN A 60 -11.35 17.72 15.42
C GLN A 60 -10.02 17.31 16.09
N GLY A 61 -9.52 16.11 15.80
CA GLY A 61 -8.24 15.56 16.27
C GLY A 61 -8.19 15.23 17.76
N LEU A 62 -9.31 14.81 18.35
CA LEU A 62 -9.46 14.65 19.79
C LEU A 62 -9.12 13.23 20.27
N VAL A 63 -8.16 13.09 21.19
CA VAL A 63 -7.85 11.80 21.81
C VAL A 63 -8.80 11.50 22.98
N LEU A 64 -9.54 10.40 22.90
CA LEU A 64 -10.46 9.98 23.95
C LEU A 64 -9.73 9.53 25.22
N GLY A 65 -9.89 10.25 26.33
CA GLY A 65 -9.32 9.85 27.64
C GLY A 65 -10.06 8.69 28.33
N SER A 66 -11.28 8.38 27.89
CA SER A 66 -12.14 7.30 28.40
C SER A 66 -13.07 6.81 27.29
N PRO A 67 -13.67 5.62 27.39
CA PRO A 67 -14.65 5.18 26.39
C PRO A 67 -15.79 6.19 26.24
N LEU A 68 -16.15 6.53 25.01
CA LEU A 68 -17.17 7.52 24.67
C LEU A 68 -18.48 6.83 24.28
N PRO A 69 -19.56 6.94 25.08
CA PRO A 69 -20.84 6.30 24.78
C PRO A 69 -21.52 6.89 23.52
N VAL A 70 -22.09 6.01 22.70
CA VAL A 70 -22.85 6.29 21.46
C VAL A 70 -24.06 5.34 21.39
N ASP A 71 -24.98 5.52 20.44
CA ASP A 71 -26.27 4.79 20.41
C ASP A 71 -26.14 3.26 20.54
N GLU A 72 -25.17 2.66 19.83
CA GLU A 72 -24.93 1.20 19.80
C GLU A 72 -23.64 0.79 20.50
N GLY A 73 -23.22 1.51 21.55
CA GLY A 73 -22.10 1.07 22.40
C GLY A 73 -21.22 2.21 22.89
N ALA A 74 -19.91 2.02 22.77
CA ALA A 74 -18.95 3.04 23.13
C ALA A 74 -17.69 2.95 22.27
N ILE A 75 -17.16 4.10 21.86
CA ILE A 75 -15.87 4.21 21.18
C ILE A 75 -14.76 4.06 22.23
N PRO A 76 -13.76 3.19 22.05
CA PRO A 76 -12.72 2.95 23.06
C PRO A 76 -11.88 4.19 23.42
N ALA A 77 -11.39 4.24 24.66
CA ALA A 77 -10.36 5.20 25.06
C ALA A 77 -9.09 5.04 24.21
N GLY A 78 -8.36 6.14 23.98
CA GLY A 78 -7.17 6.21 23.15
C GLY A 78 -7.44 6.43 21.66
N THR A 79 -8.70 6.33 21.23
CA THR A 79 -9.09 6.63 19.84
C THR A 79 -8.98 8.13 19.58
N VAL A 80 -8.42 8.52 18.42
CA VAL A 80 -8.44 9.89 17.91
C VAL A 80 -9.71 10.09 17.09
N VAL A 81 -10.50 11.09 17.43
CA VAL A 81 -11.84 11.29 16.85
C VAL A 81 -12.08 12.73 16.43
N ASP A 82 -12.98 12.83 15.47
CA ASP A 82 -13.54 14.04 14.90
C ASP A 82 -15.04 14.10 15.24
N SER A 83 -15.58 15.30 15.45
CA SER A 83 -16.95 15.50 15.94
C SER A 83 -17.72 16.47 15.05
N HIS A 84 -18.95 16.10 14.73
CA HIS A 84 -19.84 16.83 13.83
C HIS A 84 -21.25 16.89 14.40
N MET A 85 -21.98 17.94 14.07
CA MET A 85 -23.42 18.04 14.34
C MET A 85 -24.20 18.05 13.03
N ILE A 86 -25.29 17.29 13.00
CA ILE A 86 -26.34 17.38 11.98
C ILE A 86 -27.64 17.73 12.69
N PHE A 87 -28.41 18.68 12.14
CA PHE A 87 -29.63 19.14 12.80
C PHE A 87 -30.69 19.65 11.83
N LEU A 88 -31.94 19.53 12.26
CA LEU A 88 -33.11 20.19 11.69
C LEU A 88 -33.85 20.88 12.84
N ASN A 89 -33.91 22.20 12.84
CA ASN A 89 -34.41 22.99 13.95
C ASN A 89 -35.29 24.14 13.45
N THR A 90 -36.59 24.09 13.76
CA THR A 90 -37.52 25.18 13.43
C THR A 90 -37.69 26.11 14.63
N GLN A 91 -38.14 27.35 14.40
CA GLN A 91 -38.48 28.31 15.46
C GLN A 91 -40.00 28.35 15.74
N GLU A 92 -40.80 28.09 14.70
CA GLU A 92 -42.24 27.89 14.83
C GLU A 92 -42.69 26.93 13.72
N GLY A 93 -43.33 25.82 14.08
CA GLY A 93 -44.03 24.94 13.14
C GLY A 93 -43.50 23.52 13.11
N SER A 94 -43.50 22.91 11.93
CA SER A 94 -42.94 21.57 11.72
C SER A 94 -42.26 21.50 10.36
N ALA A 95 -41.08 20.91 10.30
CA ALA A 95 -40.33 20.65 9.06
C ALA A 95 -40.04 19.17 8.92
N SER A 96 -39.86 18.70 7.69
CA SER A 96 -39.37 17.34 7.45
C SER A 96 -38.48 17.34 6.23
N ASP A 97 -37.36 16.66 6.37
CA ASP A 97 -36.36 16.54 5.34
C ASP A 97 -35.82 15.11 5.33
N PRO A 98 -36.36 14.24 4.46
CA PRO A 98 -36.01 12.83 4.44
C PRO A 98 -34.78 12.55 3.60
N ASP A 99 -34.05 11.50 3.98
CA ASP A 99 -33.05 10.83 3.15
C ASP A 99 -31.82 11.68 2.74
N VAL A 100 -31.49 12.73 3.51
CA VAL A 100 -30.32 13.60 3.28
C VAL A 100 -29.04 12.83 3.56
N ARG A 101 -28.05 12.97 2.67
CA ARG A 101 -26.75 12.30 2.79
C ARG A 101 -25.70 13.30 3.25
N TRP A 102 -24.95 12.91 4.27
CA TRP A 102 -23.78 13.61 4.76
C TRP A 102 -22.57 12.70 4.64
N MET A 103 -21.48 13.23 4.10
CA MET A 103 -20.24 12.50 3.86
C MET A 103 -19.13 13.10 4.70
N PHE A 104 -18.29 12.24 5.26
CA PHE A 104 -17.12 12.60 6.04
C PHE A 104 -15.85 12.05 5.35
N ASP A 105 -14.70 12.60 5.67
CA ASP A 105 -13.37 12.09 5.31
C ASP A 105 -12.91 10.97 6.25
N GLY A 106 -13.46 10.93 7.46
CA GLY A 106 -13.29 9.85 8.43
C GLY A 106 -14.46 8.86 8.46
N LEU A 107 -14.18 7.58 8.78
CA LEU A 107 -15.25 6.62 9.04
C LEU A 107 -16.10 7.03 10.23
N ILE A 108 -17.41 6.83 10.15
CA ILE A 108 -18.32 7.05 11.27
C ILE A 108 -18.10 5.95 12.32
N LEU A 109 -17.60 6.34 13.49
CA LEU A 109 -17.35 5.47 14.64
C LEU A 109 -18.58 5.35 15.55
N GLY A 110 -19.48 6.32 15.51
CA GLY A 110 -20.72 6.27 16.26
C GLY A 110 -21.56 7.53 16.08
N VAL A 111 -22.85 7.38 16.35
CA VAL A 111 -23.82 8.46 16.35
C VAL A 111 -24.42 8.58 17.74
N MET A 112 -24.71 9.81 18.15
CA MET A 112 -25.48 10.13 19.35
C MET A 112 -26.78 10.74 18.90
N SER A 113 -27.86 9.96 18.92
CA SER A 113 -29.19 10.39 18.49
C SER A 113 -30.26 10.20 19.56
N ASP A 114 -29.88 9.90 20.80
CA ASP A 114 -30.84 9.61 21.86
C ASP A 114 -31.85 10.75 22.04
N SER A 115 -33.14 10.42 22.15
CA SER A 115 -34.23 11.40 22.09
C SER A 115 -34.14 12.50 23.16
N ASN A 116 -33.39 12.29 24.25
CA ASN A 116 -33.21 13.27 25.31
C ASN A 116 -31.90 14.07 25.20
N GLY A 117 -31.08 13.84 24.18
CA GLY A 117 -29.77 14.47 23.99
C GLY A 117 -28.80 14.21 25.13
N THR A 118 -28.93 13.08 25.83
CA THR A 118 -28.15 12.73 27.01
C THR A 118 -26.69 12.50 26.64
N LEU A 119 -26.44 11.81 25.52
CA LEU A 119 -25.11 11.50 25.02
C LEU A 119 -24.40 12.77 24.50
N GLU A 120 -25.13 13.61 23.76
CA GLU A 120 -24.65 14.92 23.31
C GLU A 120 -24.24 15.79 24.50
N ALA A 121 -25.16 16.05 25.43
CA ALA A 121 -24.91 16.91 26.58
C ALA A 121 -23.76 16.42 27.47
N ALA A 122 -23.60 15.10 27.63
CA ALA A 122 -22.50 14.52 28.42
C ALA A 122 -21.12 14.71 27.75
N SER A 123 -21.06 14.82 26.43
CA SER A 123 -19.82 14.87 25.67
C SER A 123 -19.45 16.27 25.16
N SER A 124 -20.38 17.24 25.19
CA SER A 124 -20.21 18.59 24.61
C SER A 124 -19.08 19.41 25.23
N ALA A 125 -18.71 19.20 26.50
CA ALA A 125 -17.56 19.88 27.10
C ALA A 125 -16.22 19.51 26.42
N PHE A 126 -16.12 18.26 25.94
CA PHE A 126 -14.92 17.73 25.30
C PHE A 126 -14.98 17.88 23.78
N LEU A 127 -16.10 17.50 23.16
CA LEU A 127 -16.27 17.41 21.71
C LEU A 127 -16.81 18.68 21.04
N GLY A 128 -17.58 19.50 21.77
CA GLY A 128 -18.28 20.66 21.21
C GLY A 128 -17.35 21.77 20.74
N ALA A 129 -17.74 22.51 19.70
CA ALA A 129 -17.02 23.66 19.18
C ALA A 129 -16.72 24.68 20.29
N ALA A 130 -15.51 25.24 20.30
CA ALA A 130 -15.00 26.05 21.43
C ALA A 130 -15.85 27.29 21.76
N ASP A 131 -16.47 27.89 20.74
CA ASP A 131 -17.23 29.14 20.84
C ASP A 131 -18.76 28.94 20.74
N THR A 132 -19.23 27.70 20.76
CA THR A 132 -20.66 27.36 20.70
C THR A 132 -21.22 27.07 22.10
N VAL A 133 -22.37 27.66 22.42
CA VAL A 133 -23.09 27.37 23.67
C VAL A 133 -23.98 26.12 23.49
N TYR A 134 -23.71 25.08 24.28
CA TYR A 134 -24.46 23.81 24.28
C TYR A 134 -25.46 23.72 25.45
N PRO A 135 -26.67 23.17 25.25
CA PRO A 135 -27.64 22.98 26.32
C PRO A 135 -27.32 21.77 27.22
N SER A 136 -28.01 21.67 28.36
CA SER A 136 -28.12 20.39 29.08
C SER A 136 -29.14 19.47 28.40
N ALA A 137 -29.11 18.18 28.68
CA ALA A 137 -30.08 17.21 28.15
C ALA A 137 -31.54 17.62 28.46
N PHE A 138 -32.43 17.50 27.47
CA PHE A 138 -33.86 17.74 27.59
C PHE A 138 -34.65 16.86 26.60
N ALA A 139 -35.94 16.65 26.86
CA ALA A 139 -36.77 15.75 26.04
C ALA A 139 -36.93 16.28 24.61
N ASN A 140 -36.86 15.38 23.64
CA ASN A 140 -36.99 15.63 22.21
C ASN A 140 -35.86 16.51 21.64
N ARG A 141 -34.64 16.33 22.16
CA ARG A 141 -33.43 16.99 21.63
C ARG A 141 -32.83 16.23 20.46
N GLY A 142 -32.85 14.90 20.56
CA GLY A 142 -32.42 13.98 19.51
C GLY A 142 -33.63 13.34 18.82
N MET A 143 -33.37 12.27 18.05
CA MET A 143 -34.37 11.65 17.19
C MET A 143 -35.58 11.05 17.94
N GLU A 144 -36.75 11.22 17.35
CA GLU A 144 -38.03 10.67 17.81
C GLU A 144 -38.46 9.46 16.95
N SER A 145 -39.65 8.90 17.23
CA SER A 145 -40.09 7.63 16.61
C SER A 145 -40.28 7.66 15.08
N SER A 146 -40.34 8.85 14.47
CA SER A 146 -40.46 9.04 13.02
C SER A 146 -39.11 9.19 12.32
N ASP A 147 -38.05 9.43 13.08
CA ASP A 147 -36.74 9.78 12.58
C ASP A 147 -35.86 8.54 12.53
N HIS A 148 -34.93 8.52 11.58
CA HIS A 148 -34.00 7.42 11.46
C HIS A 148 -32.77 7.84 10.68
N TYR A 149 -31.68 7.13 10.94
CA TYR A 149 -30.49 7.19 10.11
C TYR A 149 -30.06 5.79 9.68
N SER A 150 -29.21 5.76 8.65
CA SER A 150 -28.42 4.59 8.30
C SER A 150 -27.00 5.03 8.03
N VAL A 151 -26.04 4.28 8.56
CA VAL A 151 -24.61 4.52 8.37
C VAL A 151 -24.06 3.48 7.39
N SER A 152 -23.22 3.94 6.46
CA SER A 152 -22.43 3.11 5.57
C SER A 152 -21.03 3.71 5.48
N ALA A 153 -20.10 3.17 6.28
CA ALA A 153 -18.72 3.64 6.37
C ALA A 153 -18.62 5.12 6.80
N ASP A 154 -18.20 5.99 5.89
CA ASP A 154 -18.02 7.44 6.00
C ASP A 154 -19.27 8.24 5.59
N ILE A 155 -20.38 7.56 5.29
CA ILE A 155 -21.62 8.20 4.85
C ILE A 155 -22.74 7.91 5.85
N ILE A 156 -23.46 8.95 6.26
CA ILE A 156 -24.74 8.82 6.98
C ILE A 156 -25.88 9.35 6.11
N LYS A 157 -26.95 8.58 6.04
CA LYS A 157 -28.23 8.99 5.46
C LYS A 157 -29.22 9.24 6.58
N VAL A 158 -29.77 10.44 6.66
CA VAL A 158 -30.57 10.93 7.78
C VAL A 158 -31.95 11.37 7.30
N THR A 159 -32.99 10.91 7.98
CA THR A 159 -34.37 11.38 7.83
C THR A 159 -34.80 12.00 9.14
N MET A 160 -35.15 13.29 9.12
CA MET A 160 -35.67 14.04 10.27
C MET A 160 -37.04 14.65 9.95
N GLY A 161 -37.94 14.61 10.92
CA GLY A 161 -39.25 15.23 10.90
C GLY A 161 -39.52 15.89 12.23
N VAL A 162 -39.33 17.20 12.30
CA VAL A 162 -39.29 17.94 13.56
C VAL A 162 -40.52 18.81 13.76
N GLY A 163 -40.91 18.95 15.03
CA GLY A 163 -41.63 20.12 15.54
C GLY A 163 -40.67 20.97 16.39
N GLU A 164 -41.17 21.49 17.51
CA GLU A 164 -40.32 22.10 18.55
C GLU A 164 -39.90 21.04 19.58
N PRO A 165 -38.63 20.95 20.01
CA PRO A 165 -37.53 21.93 19.90
C PRO A 165 -36.45 21.61 18.82
N GLY A 166 -36.81 20.88 17.76
CA GLY A 166 -35.88 20.42 16.73
C GLY A 166 -35.03 19.18 17.10
N ASP A 167 -34.49 18.53 16.08
CA ASP A 167 -33.67 17.32 16.21
C ASP A 167 -32.20 17.61 15.94
N TRP A 168 -31.35 17.08 16.81
CA TRP A 168 -29.91 17.27 16.79
C TRP A 168 -29.22 15.94 17.04
N ILE A 169 -28.32 15.55 16.14
CA ILE A 169 -27.48 14.37 16.30
C ILE A 169 -26.01 14.74 16.22
N ARG A 170 -25.19 14.10 17.06
CA ARG A 170 -23.73 14.18 16.98
C ARG A 170 -23.20 12.96 16.24
N VAL A 171 -22.39 13.18 15.22
CA VAL A 171 -21.68 12.12 14.50
C VAL A 171 -20.21 12.19 14.88
N ILE A 172 -19.68 11.05 15.32
CA ILE A 172 -18.26 10.90 15.66
C ILE A 172 -17.60 10.10 14.56
N THR A 173 -16.57 10.68 13.96
CA THR A 173 -15.77 10.04 12.92
C THR A 173 -14.37 9.72 13.46
N ARG A 174 -13.70 8.78 12.81
CA ARG A 174 -12.29 8.55 13.02
C ARG A 174 -11.54 9.71 12.37
N ASN A 175 -10.62 10.31 13.11
CA ASN A 175 -9.72 11.28 12.50
C ASN A 175 -8.88 10.58 11.42
N SER A 176 -9.05 10.98 10.16
CA SER A 176 -8.34 10.44 9.01
C SER A 176 -6.93 11.02 8.96
N GLU A 177 -6.04 10.54 9.83
CA GLU A 177 -4.62 10.64 9.51
C GLU A 177 -4.33 9.65 8.37
N SER A 178 -3.89 10.16 7.22
CA SER A 178 -3.37 9.31 6.14
C SER A 178 -2.33 8.36 6.70
N ALA A 179 -2.37 7.08 6.33
CA ALA A 179 -1.44 6.10 6.89
C ALA A 179 -0.04 6.38 6.33
N VAL A 180 0.88 6.78 7.20
CA VAL A 180 2.28 7.03 6.84
C VAL A 180 2.89 5.75 6.28
N LYS A 181 3.30 5.83 5.03
CA LYS A 181 3.85 4.72 4.24
C LYS A 181 5.36 4.73 4.26
N TRP A 182 5.91 5.94 4.20
CA TRP A 182 7.33 6.24 4.22
C TRP A 182 7.52 7.53 4.99
N ASP A 183 8.57 7.62 5.79
CA ASP A 183 8.86 8.79 6.63
C ASP A 183 10.37 8.99 6.75
N GLN A 184 10.88 10.05 6.14
CA GLN A 184 12.23 10.58 6.28
C GLN A 184 12.11 12.03 6.79
N PRO A 185 12.20 12.26 8.11
CA PRO A 185 12.02 13.59 8.69
C PRO A 185 13.16 14.55 8.31
N PRO A 186 12.95 15.87 8.38
CA PRO A 186 14.00 16.84 8.05
C PRO A 186 15.07 16.95 9.13
N ASP A 187 16.32 17.15 8.72
CA ASP A 187 17.40 17.52 9.63
C ASP A 187 17.26 18.99 10.05
N MET A 188 16.54 19.23 11.14
CA MET A 188 16.32 20.58 11.66
C MET A 188 17.52 21.14 12.45
N GLU A 189 18.63 20.42 12.56
CA GLU A 189 19.84 20.84 13.28
C GLU A 189 20.99 21.21 12.33
N TYR A 190 21.24 20.38 11.31
CA TYR A 190 22.35 20.54 10.35
C TYR A 190 21.92 20.43 8.88
N GLY A 191 20.62 20.31 8.61
CA GLY A 191 20.10 20.13 7.26
C GLY A 191 20.35 21.32 6.35
N VAL A 192 20.52 21.02 5.07
CA VAL A 192 20.78 21.99 4.01
C VAL A 192 19.69 21.91 2.96
N ASN A 193 19.48 23.02 2.24
CA ASN A 193 18.52 23.10 1.15
C ASN A 193 19.23 22.91 -0.19
N LEU A 194 18.93 21.82 -0.88
CA LEU A 194 19.45 21.53 -2.22
C LEU A 194 18.51 22.09 -3.27
N GLN A 195 19.04 22.88 -4.21
CA GLN A 195 18.21 23.56 -5.19
C GLN A 195 17.47 22.54 -6.07
N SER A 196 16.13 22.64 -6.13
CA SER A 196 15.32 21.76 -6.98
C SER A 196 14.18 22.55 -7.62
N VAL A 197 14.41 23.02 -8.84
CA VAL A 197 13.52 23.96 -9.54
C VAL A 197 13.24 23.54 -10.97
N GLU A 198 12.01 23.77 -11.42
CA GLU A 198 11.63 23.61 -12.81
C GLU A 198 12.13 24.78 -13.66
N SER A 199 12.90 24.48 -14.70
CA SER A 199 13.38 25.50 -15.64
C SER A 199 12.53 25.57 -16.90
N LEU A 200 11.99 26.75 -17.19
CA LEU A 200 11.45 27.09 -18.51
C LEU A 200 12.49 27.79 -19.42
N VAL A 201 13.72 28.07 -18.93
CA VAL A 201 14.63 29.01 -19.61
C VAL A 201 16.12 28.65 -19.55
N GLY A 202 16.50 27.38 -19.73
CA GLY A 202 17.85 27.00 -20.18
C GLY A 202 19.03 27.62 -19.42
N ALA A 203 18.87 27.96 -18.14
CA ALA A 203 19.96 28.41 -17.30
C ALA A 203 20.86 27.19 -17.02
N ALA A 204 22.17 27.37 -17.18
CA ALA A 204 23.13 26.28 -17.12
C ALA A 204 23.20 25.58 -15.74
N ASP A 205 22.62 26.19 -14.70
CA ASP A 205 22.67 25.74 -13.31
C ASP A 205 21.31 25.24 -12.77
N ASP A 206 20.26 25.14 -13.59
CA ASP A 206 19.00 24.58 -13.10
C ASP A 206 19.08 23.05 -12.98
N ARG A 207 18.58 22.55 -11.86
CA ARG A 207 18.61 21.15 -11.48
C ARG A 207 17.34 20.77 -10.73
N ILE A 208 17.00 19.49 -10.79
CA ILE A 208 15.99 18.87 -9.91
C ILE A 208 16.68 17.82 -9.06
N VAL A 209 16.23 17.65 -7.83
CA VAL A 209 16.73 16.63 -6.90
C VAL A 209 15.73 15.48 -6.84
N ALA A 210 16.25 14.27 -6.65
CA ALA A 210 15.47 13.07 -6.42
C ALA A 210 16.07 12.24 -5.30
N ASP A 211 15.22 11.54 -4.57
CA ASP A 211 15.61 10.61 -3.52
C ASP A 211 14.82 9.31 -3.62
N ASP A 212 15.33 8.23 -3.05
CA ASP A 212 14.74 6.91 -3.19
C ASP A 212 13.90 6.48 -1.98
N TRP A 213 12.97 5.55 -2.23
CA TRP A 213 12.27 4.85 -1.17
C TRP A 213 11.94 3.43 -1.57
N ARG A 214 11.84 2.55 -0.58
CA ARG A 214 11.33 1.19 -0.80
C ARG A 214 9.86 1.11 -0.50
N CYS A 215 9.09 0.65 -1.48
CA CYS A 215 7.72 0.26 -1.27
C CYS A 215 7.65 -0.94 -0.32
N THR A 216 7.11 -0.75 0.88
CA THR A 216 6.81 -1.81 1.87
C THR A 216 5.31 -2.10 1.99
N ASP A 217 4.51 -1.34 1.25
CA ASP A 217 3.05 -1.39 1.26
C ASP A 217 2.57 -1.21 -0.18
N PRO A 218 1.80 -2.14 -0.78
CA PRO A 218 1.38 -2.01 -2.18
C PRO A 218 0.30 -0.94 -2.43
N ARG A 219 -0.24 -0.30 -1.37
CA ARG A 219 -1.28 0.72 -1.53
C ARG A 219 -0.79 1.92 -2.38
N PRO A 220 -1.67 2.53 -3.20
CA PRO A 220 -1.30 3.71 -3.96
C PRO A 220 -0.87 4.87 -3.06
N VAL A 221 0.21 5.58 -3.41
CA VAL A 221 0.55 6.85 -2.73
C VAL A 221 -0.53 7.86 -3.08
N THR A 222 -1.09 8.52 -2.09
CA THR A 222 -2.15 9.52 -2.27
C THR A 222 -1.67 10.94 -2.13
N ASP A 223 -0.60 11.16 -1.38
CA ASP A 223 -0.07 12.47 -1.06
C ASP A 223 1.39 12.37 -0.59
N VAL A 224 2.03 13.52 -0.58
CA VAL A 224 3.41 13.70 -0.13
C VAL A 224 3.51 14.90 0.80
N HIS A 225 4.27 14.72 1.87
CA HIS A 225 4.69 15.76 2.79
C HIS A 225 6.19 15.96 2.66
N PHE A 226 6.67 17.19 2.58
CA PHE A 226 8.11 17.44 2.47
C PHE A 226 8.48 18.80 3.03
N TRP A 227 9.79 19.04 3.19
CA TRP A 227 10.31 20.27 3.78
C TRP A 227 11.23 21.00 2.82
N GLY A 228 11.31 22.31 2.94
CA GLY A 228 12.21 23.11 2.12
C GLY A 228 12.35 24.54 2.60
N SER A 229 13.19 25.29 1.91
CA SER A 229 13.42 26.71 2.16
C SER A 229 13.73 27.46 0.87
N TYR A 230 13.75 28.78 0.98
CA TYR A 230 14.12 29.69 -0.10
C TYR A 230 15.60 30.06 0.07
N ILE A 231 16.45 29.46 -0.78
CA ILE A 231 17.89 29.58 -0.70
C ILE A 231 18.29 31.06 -0.83
N GLY A 232 19.01 31.56 0.18
CA GLY A 232 19.47 32.95 0.25
C GLY A 232 18.46 33.93 0.86
N TRP A 233 17.23 33.51 1.13
CA TRP A 233 16.25 34.32 1.86
C TRP A 233 16.50 34.20 3.36
N ARG A 234 17.29 35.13 3.90
CA ARG A 234 17.77 35.11 5.29
C ARG A 234 17.55 36.46 5.97
N ASP A 235 17.25 36.44 7.27
CA ASP A 235 17.03 37.64 8.08
C ASP A 235 17.93 37.63 9.33
N GLN A 236 18.27 38.82 9.85
CA GLN A 236 18.95 38.97 11.15
C GLN A 236 17.99 38.80 12.34
N THR A 237 16.69 38.70 12.08
CA THR A 237 15.63 38.53 13.07
C THR A 237 14.89 37.22 12.88
N GLU A 238 14.55 36.58 14.00
CA GLU A 238 13.73 35.38 14.02
C GLU A 238 12.31 35.73 13.56
N LEU A 239 11.76 34.98 12.61
CA LEU A 239 10.39 35.17 12.14
C LEU A 239 9.40 34.46 13.07
N ASP A 240 8.26 35.11 13.32
CA ASP A 240 7.14 34.59 14.11
C ASP A 240 6.09 33.85 13.26
N GLY A 241 6.39 33.59 11.98
CA GLY A 241 5.50 32.95 11.02
C GLY A 241 4.44 33.87 10.40
N THR A 242 4.45 35.18 10.69
CA THR A 242 3.49 36.14 10.11
C THR A 242 3.96 36.77 8.79
N VAL A 243 5.23 36.59 8.43
CA VAL A 243 5.83 37.12 7.20
C VAL A 243 5.49 36.20 6.03
N THR A 244 5.02 36.80 4.94
CA THR A 244 4.71 36.08 3.70
C THR A 244 6.02 35.58 3.05
N PRO A 245 6.19 34.27 2.82
CA PRO A 245 7.36 33.74 2.13
C PRO A 245 7.39 34.20 0.65
N PRO A 246 8.55 34.08 -0.03
CA PRO A 246 8.65 34.36 -1.47
C PRO A 246 7.61 33.61 -2.31
N GLY A 247 7.26 32.38 -1.89
CA GLY A 247 6.18 31.59 -2.45
C GLY A 247 6.63 30.70 -3.62
N VAL A 248 6.04 29.51 -3.68
CA VAL A 248 6.10 28.61 -4.84
C VAL A 248 4.77 28.72 -5.60
N LYS A 249 4.80 28.66 -6.94
CA LYS A 249 3.57 28.70 -7.75
C LYS A 249 2.92 27.32 -7.82
N GLU A 250 3.73 26.34 -8.20
CA GLU A 250 3.34 24.94 -8.42
C GLU A 250 4.53 24.06 -8.03
N PHE A 251 4.27 22.81 -7.66
CA PHE A 251 5.30 21.78 -7.60
C PHE A 251 5.09 20.76 -8.72
N VAL A 252 6.19 20.26 -9.27
CA VAL A 252 6.18 19.11 -10.18
C VAL A 252 6.76 17.91 -9.44
N ILE A 253 5.90 16.92 -9.21
CA ILE A 253 6.24 15.66 -8.54
C ILE A 253 6.43 14.60 -9.61
N ARG A 254 7.51 13.81 -9.50
CA ARG A 254 7.81 12.71 -10.41
C ARG A 254 8.20 11.46 -9.66
N PHE A 255 7.77 10.31 -10.17
CA PHE A 255 8.27 9.01 -9.74
C PHE A 255 8.95 8.28 -10.88
N TYR A 256 10.10 7.67 -10.59
CA TYR A 256 10.89 6.91 -11.55
C TYR A 256 11.12 5.47 -11.09
N THR A 257 11.44 4.58 -12.02
CA THR A 257 12.04 3.29 -11.69
C THR A 257 13.41 3.49 -11.06
N ASP A 258 13.86 2.51 -10.28
CA ASP A 258 15.22 2.42 -9.80
C ASP A 258 16.17 1.85 -10.88
N ILE A 259 17.35 2.46 -11.05
CA ILE A 259 18.50 1.86 -11.71
C ILE A 259 19.49 1.55 -10.59
N PRO A 260 19.58 0.29 -10.11
CA PRO A 260 20.41 -0.05 -8.97
C PRO A 260 21.89 0.26 -9.21
N ALA A 261 22.61 0.57 -8.13
CA ALA A 261 24.06 0.67 -8.14
C ALA A 261 24.68 -0.60 -8.76
N GLY A 262 25.51 -0.39 -9.79
CA GLY A 262 26.23 -1.48 -10.43
C GLY A 262 27.35 -2.04 -9.54
N PRO A 263 28.05 -3.10 -10.00
CA PRO A 263 29.16 -3.67 -9.25
C PRO A 263 30.42 -2.78 -9.19
N ASP A 264 30.46 -1.71 -9.99
CA ASP A 264 31.53 -0.72 -9.99
C ASP A 264 31.30 0.28 -8.83
N PRO A 265 32.28 0.52 -7.92
CA PRO A 265 32.15 1.51 -6.86
C PRO A 265 31.84 2.94 -7.34
N ASP A 266 32.12 3.24 -8.60
CA ASP A 266 31.82 4.54 -9.22
C ASP A 266 30.40 4.59 -9.84
N GLN A 267 29.63 3.49 -9.77
CA GLN A 267 28.23 3.42 -10.19
C GLN A 267 27.31 3.46 -8.95
N TYR A 268 26.57 4.55 -8.82
CA TYR A 268 25.55 4.77 -7.79
C TYR A 268 24.17 4.38 -8.32
N SER A 269 23.24 4.08 -7.41
CA SER A 269 21.83 3.97 -7.79
C SER A 269 21.28 5.34 -8.16
N HIS A 270 20.38 5.40 -9.13
CA HIS A 270 19.78 6.66 -9.56
C HIS A 270 18.43 6.46 -10.24
N PRO A 271 17.65 7.54 -10.47
CA PRO A 271 16.40 7.45 -11.19
C PRO A 271 16.56 6.94 -12.63
N GLY A 272 15.64 6.09 -13.06
CA GLY A 272 15.55 5.50 -14.39
C GLY A 272 14.39 6.02 -15.23
N GLU A 273 13.48 5.13 -15.62
CA GLU A 273 12.32 5.49 -16.45
C GLU A 273 11.27 6.26 -15.64
N LEU A 274 10.73 7.33 -16.22
CA LEU A 274 9.64 8.10 -15.60
C LEU A 274 8.34 7.29 -15.61
N LEU A 275 7.77 7.03 -14.42
CA LEU A 275 6.54 6.29 -14.22
C LEU A 275 5.33 7.19 -14.01
N TYR A 276 5.53 8.32 -13.34
CA TYR A 276 4.47 9.23 -12.95
C TYR A 276 4.98 10.66 -12.92
N GLN A 277 4.14 11.61 -13.32
CA GLN A 277 4.40 13.03 -13.20
C GLN A 277 3.08 13.79 -12.97
N GLU A 278 3.07 14.68 -11.99
CA GLU A 278 1.95 15.57 -11.73
C GLU A 278 2.43 16.98 -11.40
N THR A 279 1.69 18.00 -11.86
CA THR A 279 1.92 19.41 -11.53
C THR A 279 0.80 19.89 -10.63
N ILE A 280 1.14 20.30 -9.42
CA ILE A 280 0.18 20.58 -8.33
C ILE A 280 0.30 22.06 -7.94
N SER A 281 -0.81 22.79 -8.11
CA SER A 281 -0.92 24.21 -7.74
C SER A 281 -1.65 24.44 -6.42
N ASN A 282 -2.37 23.42 -5.91
CA ASN A 282 -3.11 23.49 -4.66
C ASN A 282 -2.38 22.67 -3.61
N PHE A 283 -1.74 23.34 -2.67
CA PHE A 283 -0.95 22.73 -1.62
C PHE A 283 -0.99 23.61 -0.38
N VAL A 284 -0.64 23.03 0.77
CA VAL A 284 -0.48 23.77 2.02
C VAL A 284 1.00 24.07 2.19
N GLU A 285 1.35 25.34 2.43
CA GLU A 285 2.69 25.77 2.84
C GLU A 285 2.63 26.28 4.29
N ASN A 286 3.37 25.64 5.17
CA ASN A 286 3.39 25.93 6.60
C ASN A 286 4.78 26.37 7.05
N PHE A 287 4.87 27.50 7.76
CA PHE A 287 6.12 27.91 8.42
C PHE A 287 6.44 26.96 9.58
N VAL A 288 7.65 26.40 9.60
CA VAL A 288 8.07 25.41 10.60
C VAL A 288 8.95 26.08 11.66
N ALA A 289 10.07 26.68 11.26
CA ALA A 289 11.05 27.24 12.18
C ALA A 289 11.99 28.24 11.50
N SER A 290 12.61 29.09 12.32
CA SER A 290 13.81 29.84 11.94
C SER A 290 15.04 29.17 12.55
N ILE A 291 15.97 28.71 11.73
CA ILE A 291 17.21 28.04 12.15
C ILE A 291 18.35 29.06 12.21
N PRO A 292 18.97 29.28 13.37
CA PRO A 292 20.05 30.26 13.51
C PRO A 292 21.37 29.74 12.93
N HIS A 293 22.04 30.57 12.12
CA HIS A 293 23.40 30.32 11.70
C HIS A 293 24.41 31.09 12.54
N PHE A 294 25.51 30.43 12.90
CA PHE A 294 26.58 31.02 13.69
C PHE A 294 27.89 31.05 12.91
N ASP A 295 28.70 32.09 13.15
CA ASP A 295 30.08 32.13 12.66
C ASP A 295 30.99 31.17 13.45
N ALA A 296 32.23 30.99 13.01
CA ALA A 296 33.21 30.15 13.70
C ALA A 296 33.56 30.61 15.13
N ALA A 297 33.17 31.84 15.52
CA ALA A 297 33.32 32.39 16.86
C ALA A 297 32.04 32.24 17.71
N GLY A 298 30.97 31.67 17.17
CA GLY A 298 29.69 31.47 17.84
C GLY A 298 28.77 32.69 17.85
N ASN A 299 29.02 33.71 17.02
CA ASN A 299 28.12 34.86 16.88
C ASN A 299 27.04 34.54 15.85
N LEU A 300 25.79 34.89 16.16
CA LEU A 300 24.66 34.77 15.24
C LEU A 300 24.92 35.64 13.98
N ILE A 301 24.76 35.03 12.81
CA ILE A 301 24.92 35.69 11.50
C ILE A 301 23.54 36.10 10.98
N ASP A 302 22.67 35.11 10.79
CA ASP A 302 21.34 35.22 10.21
C ASP A 302 20.49 33.99 10.61
N TYR A 303 19.23 33.99 10.20
CA TYR A 303 18.31 32.87 10.30
C TYR A 303 17.94 32.38 8.90
N GLU A 304 17.88 31.06 8.73
CA GLU A 304 17.19 30.40 7.61
C GLU A 304 15.77 30.02 8.03
N HIS A 305 14.80 30.14 7.13
CA HIS A 305 13.39 29.89 7.44
C HIS A 305 12.91 28.63 6.73
N LYS A 306 12.53 27.61 7.51
CA LYS A 306 12.11 26.30 6.99
C LYS A 306 10.59 26.22 6.89
N PHE A 307 10.12 25.57 5.84
CA PHE A 307 8.70 25.38 5.52
C PHE A 307 8.41 23.89 5.32
N ALA A 308 7.18 23.50 5.64
CA ALA A 308 6.60 22.20 5.33
C ALA A 308 5.53 22.36 4.26
N TYR A 309 5.45 21.39 3.36
CA TYR A 309 4.56 21.37 2.23
C TYR A 309 3.73 20.09 2.24
N ASP A 310 2.42 20.22 2.10
CA ASP A 310 1.47 19.10 2.03
C ASP A 310 0.74 19.12 0.68
N LEU A 311 0.87 18.04 -0.10
CA LEU A 311 0.36 17.96 -1.47
C LEU A 311 -0.44 16.67 -1.68
N ASP A 312 -1.70 16.82 -2.08
CA ASP A 312 -2.54 15.71 -2.52
C ASP A 312 -2.37 15.43 -4.01
N PHE A 313 -2.28 14.15 -4.38
CA PHE A 313 -2.26 13.72 -5.77
C PHE A 313 -3.67 13.60 -6.32
N THR A 314 -3.92 14.19 -7.50
CA THR A 314 -5.20 14.01 -8.20
C THR A 314 -5.38 12.60 -8.75
N GLN A 315 -4.27 11.90 -9.04
CA GLN A 315 -4.25 10.48 -9.36
C GLN A 315 -3.24 9.76 -8.46
N PRO A 316 -3.68 8.83 -7.61
CA PRO A 316 -2.77 8.09 -6.74
C PRO A 316 -1.71 7.31 -7.52
N PHE A 317 -0.47 7.29 -7.03
CA PHE A 317 0.61 6.55 -7.65
C PHE A 317 0.58 5.07 -7.26
N ILE A 318 0.27 4.21 -8.23
CA ILE A 318 0.28 2.76 -8.05
C ILE A 318 1.73 2.26 -8.02
N GLN A 319 2.05 1.47 -7.00
CA GLN A 319 3.39 0.92 -6.79
C GLN A 319 3.33 -0.57 -6.42
N GLN A 320 4.48 -1.23 -6.45
CA GLN A 320 4.62 -2.66 -6.18
C GLN A 320 5.43 -2.89 -4.91
N GLU A 321 4.90 -3.72 -4.00
CA GLU A 321 5.59 -4.08 -2.75
C GLU A 321 6.96 -4.70 -3.03
N GLY A 322 7.97 -4.27 -2.28
CA GLY A 322 9.36 -4.71 -2.40
C GLY A 322 10.21 -3.90 -3.39
N THR A 323 9.59 -3.12 -4.28
CA THR A 323 10.25 -2.33 -5.32
C THR A 323 10.81 -1.01 -4.77
N VAL A 324 11.98 -0.60 -5.26
CA VAL A 324 12.57 0.72 -5.00
C VAL A 324 12.12 1.69 -6.09
N TYR A 325 11.73 2.88 -5.68
CA TYR A 325 11.31 3.97 -6.55
C TYR A 325 12.07 5.24 -6.18
N TRP A 326 12.15 6.18 -7.12
CA TRP A 326 12.75 7.49 -6.90
C TRP A 326 11.71 8.59 -7.03
N ILE A 327 11.68 9.53 -6.08
CA ILE A 327 10.80 10.70 -6.09
C ILE A 327 11.62 11.94 -6.40
N SER A 328 11.18 12.74 -7.36
CA SER A 328 11.70 14.10 -7.56
C SER A 328 10.62 15.14 -7.26
N ILE A 329 10.99 16.14 -6.47
CA ILE A 329 10.15 17.27 -6.08
C ILE A 329 10.82 18.55 -6.57
N ALA A 330 10.20 19.25 -7.53
CA ALA A 330 10.74 20.47 -8.11
C ALA A 330 9.74 21.62 -8.05
N ALA A 331 10.20 22.80 -7.63
CA ALA A 331 9.36 23.99 -7.54
C ALA A 331 9.30 24.74 -8.88
N VAL A 332 8.10 25.15 -9.28
CA VAL A 332 7.86 26.15 -10.33
C VAL A 332 7.72 27.51 -9.64
N LEU A 333 8.62 28.43 -9.94
CA LEU A 333 8.64 29.77 -9.37
C LEU A 333 8.06 30.80 -10.34
N SER A 334 7.80 32.02 -9.86
CA SER A 334 7.42 33.14 -10.73
C SER A 334 8.54 33.55 -11.69
N ASP A 335 8.21 34.24 -12.77
CA ASP A 335 9.20 34.79 -13.71
C ASP A 335 10.17 35.73 -12.96
N ASP A 336 11.47 35.37 -12.91
CA ASP A 336 12.56 36.07 -12.19
C ASP A 336 12.51 35.97 -10.64
N PRO A 337 12.63 34.76 -10.06
CA PRO A 337 12.62 34.61 -8.61
C PRO A 337 13.90 35.14 -7.97
N GLU A 338 13.78 35.97 -6.93
CA GLU A 338 14.94 36.47 -6.17
C GLU A 338 15.64 35.35 -5.38
N PHE A 339 14.86 34.37 -4.91
CA PHE A 339 15.34 33.25 -4.09
C PHE A 339 14.84 31.93 -4.69
N PRO A 340 15.74 31.04 -5.15
CA PRO A 340 15.33 29.72 -5.62
C PRO A 340 14.88 28.85 -4.44
N TRP A 341 13.94 27.94 -4.70
CA TRP A 341 13.51 26.96 -3.71
C TRP A 341 14.49 25.80 -3.64
N GLY A 342 14.73 25.31 -2.43
CA GLY A 342 15.51 24.10 -2.19
C GLY A 342 14.75 23.12 -1.32
N TRP A 343 14.98 21.83 -1.59
CA TRP A 343 14.46 20.72 -0.82
C TRP A 343 15.41 20.44 0.34
N GLU A 344 14.85 20.30 1.55
CA GLU A 344 15.59 20.05 2.79
C GLU A 344 16.14 18.62 2.86
N THR A 345 17.38 18.46 3.33
CA THR A 345 17.97 17.14 3.61
C THR A 345 17.40 16.49 4.88
N SER A 346 17.40 15.16 4.93
CA SER A 346 17.00 14.35 6.08
C SER A 346 18.20 13.95 6.97
N ASP A 347 17.93 13.65 8.25
CA ASP A 347 18.84 12.93 9.15
C ASP A 347 18.60 11.40 9.13
N GLY A 348 17.54 10.96 8.43
CA GLY A 348 17.19 9.58 8.17
C GLY A 348 17.71 9.12 6.82
N HIS A 349 18.75 8.31 6.82
CA HIS A 349 19.39 7.79 5.60
C HIS A 349 18.89 6.40 5.23
N TRP A 350 18.58 6.18 3.95
CA TRP A 350 18.21 4.86 3.43
C TRP A 350 18.88 4.59 2.07
N ASN A 351 19.25 3.33 1.82
CA ASN A 351 19.90 2.88 0.58
C ASN A 351 21.12 3.70 0.12
N ASP A 352 20.95 4.53 -0.91
CA ASP A 352 21.98 5.33 -1.60
C ASP A 352 21.74 6.83 -1.38
N ASN A 353 22.65 7.70 -1.82
CA ASN A 353 22.40 9.14 -1.68
C ASN A 353 21.35 9.62 -2.70
N ALA A 354 20.69 10.72 -2.36
CA ALA A 354 19.94 11.56 -3.26
C ALA A 354 20.77 11.93 -4.50
N CYS A 355 20.09 12.03 -5.64
CA CYS A 355 20.67 12.39 -6.91
C CYS A 355 20.15 13.74 -7.40
N ARG A 356 20.97 14.50 -8.12
CA ARG A 356 20.52 15.68 -8.88
C ARG A 356 20.51 15.39 -10.37
N PHE A 357 19.54 15.92 -11.09
CA PHE A 357 19.51 15.90 -12.54
C PHE A 357 19.91 17.26 -13.09
N TRP A 358 20.98 17.29 -13.86
CA TRP A 358 21.43 18.50 -14.54
C TRP A 358 20.62 18.71 -15.82
N ILE A 359 19.66 19.65 -15.80
CA ILE A 359 18.71 19.86 -16.91
C ILE A 359 19.44 20.16 -18.23
N ALA A 360 20.50 20.99 -18.18
CA ALA A 360 21.25 21.38 -19.37
C ALA A 360 22.05 20.23 -20.02
N ASN A 361 22.46 19.24 -19.21
CA ASN A 361 23.35 18.16 -19.64
C ASN A 361 22.65 16.79 -19.70
N ALA A 362 21.41 16.72 -19.20
CA ALA A 362 20.53 15.56 -19.17
C ALA A 362 21.14 14.29 -18.56
N TYR A 363 21.68 14.39 -17.33
CA TYR A 363 22.17 13.23 -16.58
C TYR A 363 21.92 13.37 -15.06
N TRP A 364 21.81 12.22 -14.39
CA TRP A 364 21.74 12.09 -12.93
C TRP A 364 23.14 11.99 -12.33
N ASP A 365 23.37 12.76 -11.27
CA ASP A 365 24.65 12.91 -10.58
C ASP A 365 24.43 12.67 -9.08
N ASP A 366 25.28 11.83 -8.48
CA ASP A 366 25.25 11.51 -7.04
C ASP A 366 25.61 12.75 -6.21
N ILE A 367 24.84 13.01 -5.15
CA ILE A 367 25.09 14.11 -4.22
C ILE A 367 25.84 13.55 -3.00
N ASN A 368 27.12 13.22 -3.19
CA ASN A 368 27.96 12.62 -2.16
C ASN A 368 28.84 13.66 -1.44
N PRO A 369 28.70 13.87 -0.11
CA PRO A 369 29.57 14.76 0.64
C PRO A 369 31.05 14.33 0.59
N PRO A 370 32.02 15.24 0.32
CA PRO A 370 31.84 16.66 0.08
C PRO A 370 31.43 16.97 -1.37
N ASP A 371 30.35 17.70 -1.53
CA ASP A 371 29.86 18.23 -2.80
C ASP A 371 29.95 19.78 -2.80
N PHE A 372 29.84 20.45 -3.95
CA PHE A 372 29.92 21.92 -4.02
C PHE A 372 28.66 22.62 -3.48
N GLU A 373 27.50 21.96 -3.49
CA GLU A 373 26.26 22.47 -2.89
C GLU A 373 26.21 22.21 -1.38
N ILE A 374 26.99 21.23 -0.91
CA ILE A 374 27.03 20.85 0.49
C ILE A 374 28.13 21.66 1.21
N PRO A 375 27.76 22.50 2.19
CA PRO A 375 28.73 23.27 2.94
C PRO A 375 29.72 22.36 3.69
N SER A 376 30.98 22.79 3.80
CA SER A 376 32.03 22.00 4.46
C SER A 376 31.80 21.71 5.95
N TRP A 377 30.78 22.33 6.55
CA TRP A 377 30.37 22.10 7.94
C TRP A 377 29.28 21.03 8.07
N TYR A 378 28.69 20.57 6.97
CA TYR A 378 27.69 19.50 6.96
C TYR A 378 28.29 18.23 7.58
N PRO A 379 27.68 17.68 8.63
CA PRO A 379 28.33 16.65 9.45
C PRO A 379 28.15 15.24 8.90
N HIS A 380 27.24 15.03 7.95
CA HIS A 380 26.89 13.73 7.42
C HIS A 380 27.75 13.37 6.19
N ASP A 381 28.03 12.08 6.04
CA ASP A 381 28.77 11.49 4.91
C ASP A 381 27.85 10.95 3.81
N ARG A 382 26.55 11.19 3.96
CA ARG A 382 25.47 10.81 3.04
C ARG A 382 24.48 11.95 2.91
N THR A 383 23.66 11.90 1.88
CA THR A 383 22.63 12.91 1.62
C THR A 383 21.36 12.21 1.20
N ASP A 384 20.31 12.40 1.97
CA ASP A 384 18.95 11.96 1.68
C ASP A 384 18.03 13.17 1.85
N MET A 385 16.84 13.13 1.27
CA MET A 385 15.90 14.24 1.27
C MET A 385 14.75 14.01 2.23
N ALA A 386 14.23 15.09 2.81
CA ALA A 386 13.18 15.01 3.79
C ALA A 386 11.80 14.93 3.13
N PHE A 387 11.14 13.77 3.23
CA PHE A 387 9.77 13.58 2.78
C PHE A 387 9.07 12.43 3.51
N ALA A 388 7.75 12.50 3.54
CA ALA A 388 6.88 11.40 3.91
C ALA A 388 5.89 11.14 2.79
N LEU A 389 5.66 9.86 2.50
CA LEU A 389 4.60 9.42 1.59
C LEU A 389 3.51 8.82 2.43
N THR A 390 2.27 9.12 2.08
CA THR A 390 1.14 8.46 2.72
C THR A 390 0.25 7.80 1.68
N VAL A 391 -0.61 6.93 2.18
CA VAL A 391 -1.62 6.25 1.40
C VAL A 391 -2.96 6.52 2.04
N ALA A 392 -4.03 6.51 1.24
CA ALA A 392 -5.38 6.44 1.78
C ALA A 392 -5.42 5.31 2.82
N GLU A 393 -5.90 5.62 4.02
CA GLU A 393 -6.21 4.56 4.97
C GLU A 393 -7.12 3.56 4.23
N ILE A 394 -6.77 2.27 4.28
CA ILE A 394 -7.83 1.29 4.14
C ILE A 394 -8.76 1.62 5.29
N PRO A 395 -10.08 1.78 5.07
CA PRO A 395 -10.99 1.82 6.20
C PRO A 395 -10.58 0.67 7.12
N PRO A 396 -10.38 0.88 8.45
CA PRO A 396 -10.36 -0.26 9.34
C PRO A 396 -11.51 -1.17 8.93
N PRO A 397 -11.29 -2.49 8.84
CA PRO A 397 -12.38 -3.40 8.53
C PRO A 397 -13.57 -3.00 9.42
N PRO A 398 -14.77 -2.80 8.84
CA PRO A 398 -15.94 -2.39 9.61
C PRO A 398 -16.01 -3.25 10.86
N THR A 399 -15.96 -2.61 12.03
CA THR A 399 -16.03 -3.22 13.37
C THR A 399 -15.63 -4.70 13.44
N LEU A 400 -14.33 -5.02 13.52
CA LEU A 400 -13.74 -6.30 13.97
C LEU A 400 -14.69 -7.52 13.96
N GLU A 401 -14.99 -8.06 12.78
CA GLU A 401 -14.72 -9.50 12.61
C GLU A 401 -13.18 -9.59 12.65
N LEU A 402 -12.63 -10.00 13.80
CA LEU A 402 -11.18 -10.20 13.95
C LEU A 402 -10.70 -11.13 12.82
N VAL A 403 -9.98 -10.59 11.83
CA VAL A 403 -9.29 -11.41 10.83
C VAL A 403 -8.23 -12.22 11.59
N LYS A 404 -8.53 -13.50 11.80
CA LYS A 404 -7.71 -14.40 12.62
C LYS A 404 -6.55 -15.02 11.85
N TRP A 405 -6.68 -15.07 10.53
CA TRP A 405 -5.69 -15.60 9.61
C TRP A 405 -5.89 -14.97 8.24
N GLN A 406 -4.79 -14.71 7.52
CA GLN A 406 -4.84 -14.13 6.18
C GLN A 406 -3.70 -14.70 5.32
N GLN A 407 -4.06 -15.10 4.11
CA GLN A 407 -3.17 -15.35 2.98
C GLN A 407 -3.73 -14.58 1.78
N ARG A 408 -2.97 -13.59 1.28
CA ARG A 408 -3.42 -12.66 0.24
C ARG A 408 -3.43 -13.33 -1.14
N PRO A 409 -4.42 -13.05 -2.00
CA PRO A 409 -4.42 -13.58 -3.36
C PRO A 409 -3.25 -13.01 -4.18
N ASP A 410 -2.65 -13.81 -5.07
CA ASP A 410 -1.71 -13.31 -6.06
C ASP A 410 -2.49 -12.66 -7.22
N MET A 411 -2.68 -11.34 -7.15
CA MET A 411 -3.43 -10.60 -8.15
C MET A 411 -2.59 -10.11 -9.34
N LYS A 412 -1.39 -10.68 -9.56
CA LYS A 412 -0.50 -10.34 -10.69
C LYS A 412 -0.16 -11.54 -11.56
N THR A 413 0.22 -12.66 -10.94
CA THR A 413 0.62 -13.89 -11.62
C THR A 413 -0.14 -15.11 -11.12
N GLY A 414 -1.11 -14.90 -10.23
CA GLY A 414 -1.84 -15.96 -9.60
C GLY A 414 -2.63 -16.80 -10.60
N VAL A 415 -2.62 -18.10 -10.34
CA VAL A 415 -3.31 -19.09 -11.15
C VAL A 415 -4.54 -19.57 -10.40
N ASN A 416 -5.63 -19.80 -11.12
CA ASN A 416 -6.83 -20.40 -10.56
C ASN A 416 -6.80 -21.91 -10.72
N ILE A 417 -6.90 -22.60 -9.59
CA ILE A 417 -6.94 -24.05 -9.59
C ILE A 417 -8.38 -24.51 -9.43
N LYS A 418 -8.87 -25.25 -10.43
CA LYS A 418 -10.22 -25.80 -10.43
C LYS A 418 -10.44 -26.62 -9.15
N SER A 419 -11.49 -26.26 -8.41
CA SER A 419 -11.89 -26.94 -7.18
C SER A 419 -13.39 -27.22 -7.22
N ASP A 420 -13.74 -28.46 -7.57
CA ASP A 420 -15.10 -28.87 -7.91
C ASP A 420 -15.53 -30.05 -7.01
N PRO A 421 -16.61 -29.90 -6.21
CA PRO A 421 -17.00 -30.90 -5.24
C PRO A 421 -17.65 -32.15 -5.88
N GLU A 422 -18.03 -32.10 -7.16
CA GLU A 422 -18.58 -33.23 -7.92
C GLU A 422 -17.52 -33.95 -8.75
N GLN A 423 -16.34 -33.36 -8.93
CA GLN A 423 -15.23 -33.94 -9.68
C GLN A 423 -14.12 -34.45 -8.77
N MET A 424 -13.20 -35.22 -9.35
CA MET A 424 -12.09 -35.88 -8.66
C MET A 424 -10.96 -34.89 -8.30
N ALA A 425 -11.25 -33.62 -8.03
CA ALA A 425 -10.25 -32.56 -7.86
C ALA A 425 -10.80 -31.40 -7.01
N THR A 426 -10.52 -31.43 -5.71
CA THR A 426 -10.70 -30.27 -4.82
C THR A 426 -9.37 -29.85 -4.22
N VAL A 427 -9.26 -28.56 -3.90
CA VAL A 427 -8.02 -27.94 -3.43
C VAL A 427 -8.16 -27.55 -1.96
N ALA A 428 -7.12 -27.79 -1.17
CA ALA A 428 -7.04 -27.38 0.22
C ALA A 428 -5.72 -26.67 0.52
N ASP A 429 -5.75 -25.73 1.46
CA ASP A 429 -4.58 -25.03 1.98
C ASP A 429 -4.68 -24.89 3.50
N ASP A 430 -3.57 -24.66 4.19
CA ASP A 430 -3.50 -24.74 5.64
C ASP A 430 -3.41 -23.38 6.36
N TRP A 431 -3.75 -23.38 7.65
CA TRP A 431 -3.59 -22.20 8.50
C TRP A 431 -3.31 -22.52 9.96
N PHE A 432 -2.68 -21.56 10.67
CA PHE A 432 -2.42 -21.67 12.10
C PHE A 432 -3.44 -20.93 12.97
N CYS A 433 -4.01 -21.62 13.94
CA CYS A 433 -4.86 -21.02 14.94
C CYS A 433 -4.05 -20.32 16.05
N LEU A 434 -4.04 -18.99 16.05
CA LEU A 434 -3.26 -18.18 17.00
C LEU A 434 -3.85 -18.12 18.42
N ASP A 435 -5.18 -18.08 18.56
CA ASP A 435 -5.80 -17.70 19.83
C ASP A 435 -6.92 -18.63 20.32
N GLY A 436 -7.41 -19.55 19.48
CA GLY A 436 -8.49 -20.48 19.80
C GLY A 436 -9.90 -19.90 19.67
N SER A 437 -10.04 -18.69 19.12
CA SER A 437 -11.34 -18.10 18.83
C SER A 437 -11.96 -18.72 17.56
N PRO A 438 -13.30 -18.79 17.43
CA PRO A 438 -13.94 -19.54 16.34
C PRO A 438 -13.81 -18.83 14.98
N VAL A 439 -13.86 -19.58 13.88
CA VAL A 439 -14.01 -19.02 12.53
C VAL A 439 -15.51 -18.77 12.28
N THR A 440 -15.86 -17.54 11.92
CA THR A 440 -17.23 -17.03 11.77
C THR A 440 -17.60 -16.83 10.31
N ASP A 441 -16.66 -16.38 9.50
CA ASP A 441 -16.80 -16.07 8.08
C ASP A 441 -15.53 -16.46 7.31
N LEU A 442 -15.60 -16.34 5.99
CA LEU A 442 -14.48 -16.52 5.07
C LEU A 442 -14.52 -15.47 3.95
N HIS A 443 -13.32 -14.98 3.59
CA HIS A 443 -13.10 -14.11 2.44
C HIS A 443 -12.04 -14.74 1.54
N PHE A 444 -12.38 -15.03 0.28
CA PHE A 444 -11.48 -15.72 -0.64
C PHE A 444 -11.67 -15.24 -2.09
N TRP A 445 -10.73 -15.57 -2.96
CA TRP A 445 -10.71 -15.12 -4.36
C TRP A 445 -10.78 -16.30 -5.31
N GLY A 446 -11.32 -16.08 -6.49
CA GLY A 446 -11.36 -17.09 -7.54
C GLY A 446 -11.71 -16.52 -8.90
N SER A 447 -11.71 -17.38 -9.90
CA SER A 447 -12.09 -17.05 -11.28
C SER A 447 -12.96 -18.14 -11.88
N TYR A 448 -13.32 -17.91 -13.15
CA TYR A 448 -13.95 -18.89 -14.01
C TYR A 448 -12.99 -19.25 -15.17
N PRO A 449 -12.10 -20.25 -15.01
CA PRO A 449 -11.12 -20.58 -16.03
C PRO A 449 -11.75 -20.87 -17.40
N GLY A 450 -11.19 -20.25 -18.45
CA GLY A 450 -11.67 -20.36 -19.83
C GLY A 450 -12.87 -19.47 -20.19
N TRP A 451 -13.36 -18.64 -19.26
CA TRP A 451 -14.40 -17.65 -19.53
C TRP A 451 -13.80 -16.30 -19.93
N GLN A 452 -14.39 -15.67 -20.95
CA GLN A 452 -14.05 -14.32 -21.40
C GLN A 452 -15.32 -13.46 -21.53
N PRO A 453 -15.37 -12.24 -20.96
CA PRO A 453 -16.52 -11.36 -21.12
C PRO A 453 -16.63 -10.85 -22.56
N GLN A 454 -17.85 -10.60 -23.01
CA GLN A 454 -18.07 -9.99 -24.32
C GLN A 454 -17.64 -8.51 -24.30
N PRO A 455 -16.91 -8.02 -25.33
CA PRO A 455 -16.46 -6.63 -25.37
C PRO A 455 -17.63 -5.63 -25.30
N GLY A 456 -17.53 -4.63 -24.42
CA GLY A 456 -18.46 -3.50 -24.34
C GLY A 456 -19.73 -3.73 -23.52
N ILE A 457 -19.82 -4.82 -22.75
CA ILE A 457 -20.91 -5.10 -21.81
C ILE A 457 -20.36 -5.10 -20.38
N GLU A 458 -21.17 -4.65 -19.41
CA GLU A 458 -20.88 -4.78 -17.98
C GLU A 458 -20.58 -6.24 -17.61
N ILE A 459 -19.53 -6.46 -16.82
CA ILE A 459 -19.04 -7.79 -16.48
C ILE A 459 -20.08 -8.52 -15.62
N SER A 460 -20.79 -9.46 -16.23
CA SER A 460 -21.68 -10.42 -15.55
C SER A 460 -20.95 -11.74 -15.43
N SER A 461 -20.55 -12.12 -14.22
CA SER A 461 -19.90 -13.40 -13.95
C SER A 461 -20.75 -14.60 -14.42
N PRO A 462 -20.13 -15.75 -14.77
CA PRO A 462 -20.84 -17.02 -14.94
C PRO A 462 -21.64 -17.42 -13.69
N GLY A 463 -21.11 -17.08 -12.52
CA GLY A 463 -21.75 -17.24 -11.22
C GLY A 463 -21.53 -18.62 -10.60
N VAL A 464 -21.44 -18.65 -9.27
CA VAL A 464 -21.49 -19.87 -8.46
C VAL A 464 -22.92 -20.11 -7.95
N GLU A 465 -23.35 -21.37 -7.91
CA GLU A 465 -24.63 -21.80 -7.33
C GLU A 465 -24.47 -21.99 -5.81
N VAL A 466 -23.47 -22.77 -5.41
CA VAL A 466 -23.20 -23.07 -4.00
C VAL A 466 -21.72 -23.34 -3.78
N PHE A 467 -21.18 -22.86 -2.67
CA PHE A 467 -19.86 -23.23 -2.17
C PHE A 467 -19.95 -24.37 -1.16
N ARG A 468 -19.02 -25.32 -1.23
CA ARG A 468 -18.77 -26.32 -0.19
C ARG A 468 -17.50 -25.91 0.55
N ILE A 469 -17.63 -25.70 1.85
CA ILE A 469 -16.53 -25.33 2.75
C ILE A 469 -16.28 -26.50 3.68
N GLN A 470 -15.03 -26.96 3.76
CA GLN A 470 -14.64 -28.02 4.67
C GLN A 470 -13.38 -27.63 5.45
N VAL A 471 -13.31 -28.06 6.71
CA VAL A 471 -12.11 -27.91 7.54
C VAL A 471 -11.66 -29.26 8.05
N TYR A 472 -10.37 -29.53 7.96
CA TYR A 472 -9.73 -30.76 8.42
C TYR A 472 -8.71 -30.49 9.53
N SER A 473 -8.42 -31.51 10.32
CA SER A 473 -7.21 -31.52 11.14
C SER A 473 -5.97 -31.73 10.27
N ASP A 474 -4.83 -31.28 10.76
CA ASP A 474 -3.53 -31.49 10.12
C ASP A 474 -2.97 -32.92 10.31
N ALA A 475 -2.52 -33.54 9.23
CA ALA A 475 -1.55 -34.64 9.20
C ALA A 475 -0.16 -34.09 8.87
N PRO A 476 0.73 -33.91 9.87
CA PRO A 476 2.04 -33.31 9.64
C PRO A 476 2.90 -34.10 8.66
N ALA A 477 3.74 -33.37 7.91
CA ALA A 477 4.71 -33.95 6.98
C ALA A 477 5.55 -35.06 7.64
N THR A 478 5.75 -36.16 6.91
CA THR A 478 6.57 -37.29 7.34
C THR A 478 7.87 -37.36 6.55
N TRP A 479 8.83 -38.19 6.98
CA TRP A 479 10.09 -38.35 6.23
C TRP A 479 9.91 -38.92 4.81
N SER A 480 8.77 -39.53 4.50
CA SER A 480 8.43 -40.06 3.16
C SER A 480 7.60 -39.09 2.32
N GLU A 481 6.92 -38.13 2.95
CA GLU A 481 6.03 -37.15 2.33
C GLU A 481 6.47 -35.77 2.83
N ASN A 482 7.20 -35.01 2.01
CA ASN A 482 7.82 -33.74 2.37
C ASN A 482 6.83 -32.57 2.59
N PHE A 483 5.53 -32.85 2.72
CA PHE A 483 4.45 -31.88 2.91
C PHE A 483 3.38 -32.47 3.84
N SER A 484 2.70 -31.62 4.61
CA SER A 484 1.54 -31.98 5.43
C SER A 484 0.27 -32.05 4.58
N THR A 485 -0.77 -32.69 5.11
CA THR A 485 -2.03 -32.89 4.37
C THR A 485 -3.24 -32.78 5.29
N PRO A 486 -4.45 -32.57 4.72
CA PRO A 486 -5.69 -32.78 5.46
C PRO A 486 -5.80 -34.23 5.98
N ASP A 487 -6.11 -34.41 7.27
CA ASP A 487 -6.34 -35.71 7.93
C ASP A 487 -7.84 -35.99 8.10
N LYS A 488 -8.45 -35.48 9.18
CA LYS A 488 -9.84 -35.79 9.54
C LYS A 488 -10.72 -34.58 9.30
N LEU A 489 -11.83 -34.80 8.60
CA LEU A 489 -12.87 -33.79 8.45
C LEU A 489 -13.44 -33.40 9.83
N LEU A 490 -13.32 -32.12 10.18
CA LEU A 490 -13.83 -31.55 11.42
C LEU A 490 -15.09 -30.71 11.20
N TYR A 491 -15.23 -30.13 10.01
CA TYR A 491 -16.31 -29.22 9.67
C TYR A 491 -16.66 -29.31 8.19
N GLU A 492 -17.94 -29.23 7.88
CA GLU A 492 -18.46 -29.14 6.52
C GLU A 492 -19.73 -28.29 6.51
N THR A 493 -19.89 -27.47 5.49
CA THR A 493 -21.13 -26.75 5.18
C THR A 493 -21.25 -26.48 3.68
N TRP A 494 -22.48 -26.28 3.22
CA TRP A 494 -22.80 -25.80 1.88
C TRP A 494 -23.43 -24.41 2.01
N VAL A 495 -22.98 -23.44 1.21
CA VAL A 495 -23.36 -22.04 1.35
C VAL A 495 -23.82 -21.46 0.01
N GLU A 496 -25.11 -21.14 -0.05
CA GLU A 496 -25.78 -20.53 -1.22
C GLU A 496 -25.83 -19.00 -1.14
N LYS A 497 -25.65 -18.43 0.07
CA LYS A 497 -25.70 -16.98 0.32
C LYS A 497 -24.29 -16.45 0.52
N PHE A 498 -23.84 -15.66 -0.42
CA PHE A 498 -22.52 -15.03 -0.40
C PHE A 498 -22.56 -13.74 -1.20
N LYS A 499 -21.59 -12.85 -0.96
CA LYS A 499 -21.34 -11.69 -1.80
C LYS A 499 -20.22 -12.04 -2.78
N GLU A 500 -20.47 -11.87 -4.07
CA GLU A 500 -19.44 -11.93 -5.11
C GLU A 500 -19.15 -10.50 -5.58
N THR A 501 -17.88 -10.12 -5.64
CA THR A 501 -17.42 -8.80 -6.06
C THR A 501 -16.39 -8.96 -7.17
N TYR A 502 -16.60 -8.33 -8.33
CA TYR A 502 -15.59 -8.30 -9.38
C TYR A 502 -14.39 -7.46 -8.93
N VAL A 503 -13.19 -8.01 -9.09
CA VAL A 503 -11.94 -7.36 -8.64
C VAL A 503 -11.19 -6.75 -9.81
N GLY A 504 -11.00 -7.51 -10.90
CA GLY A 504 -10.26 -7.03 -12.05
C GLY A 504 -9.75 -8.15 -12.95
N PRO A 505 -9.21 -7.82 -14.13
CA PRO A 505 -8.52 -8.77 -14.99
C PRO A 505 -7.04 -8.91 -14.60
N ILE A 506 -6.45 -10.07 -14.89
CA ILE A 506 -5.01 -10.36 -14.78
C ILE A 506 -4.54 -10.98 -16.09
N ASP A 507 -3.39 -10.54 -16.60
CA ASP A 507 -2.70 -11.19 -17.71
C ASP A 507 -1.89 -12.39 -17.21
N LEU A 508 -2.23 -13.59 -17.68
CA LEU A 508 -1.51 -14.80 -17.35
C LEU A 508 -0.23 -14.92 -18.18
N PRO A 509 0.85 -15.54 -17.65
CA PRO A 509 2.14 -15.65 -18.34
C PRO A 509 2.10 -16.32 -19.73
N TRP A 510 1.04 -17.08 -20.03
CA TRP A 510 0.82 -17.73 -21.33
C TRP A 510 -0.08 -16.92 -22.30
N GLY A 511 -0.32 -15.64 -22.01
CA GLY A 511 -0.99 -14.69 -22.91
C GLY A 511 -2.53 -14.72 -22.86
N GLU A 512 -3.11 -15.30 -21.82
CA GLU A 512 -4.56 -15.28 -21.59
C GLU A 512 -4.93 -14.25 -20.51
N VAL A 513 -6.08 -13.60 -20.64
CA VAL A 513 -6.61 -12.70 -19.60
C VAL A 513 -7.55 -13.50 -18.71
N GLU A 514 -7.43 -13.37 -17.39
CA GLU A 514 -8.33 -14.00 -16.44
C GLU A 514 -9.03 -12.97 -15.55
N HIS A 515 -10.34 -13.08 -15.42
CA HIS A 515 -11.16 -12.17 -14.64
C HIS A 515 -11.39 -12.71 -13.22
N LYS A 516 -11.01 -11.90 -12.23
CA LYS A 516 -10.91 -12.31 -10.83
C LYS A 516 -12.06 -11.74 -10.00
N PHE A 517 -12.54 -12.54 -9.07
CA PHE A 517 -13.67 -12.23 -8.20
C PHE A 517 -13.31 -12.51 -6.74
N ARG A 518 -13.85 -11.70 -5.83
CA ARG A 518 -13.79 -11.90 -4.37
C ARG A 518 -15.14 -12.43 -3.89
N TYR A 519 -15.09 -13.37 -2.97
CA TYR A 519 -16.23 -13.99 -2.31
C TYR A 519 -16.19 -13.72 -0.82
N ASP A 520 -17.29 -13.21 -0.27
CA ASP A 520 -17.47 -13.00 1.17
C ASP A 520 -18.62 -13.89 1.66
N ILE A 521 -18.35 -14.76 2.64
CA ILE A 521 -19.27 -15.77 3.14
C ILE A 521 -19.34 -15.79 4.67
N ASP A 522 -20.53 -15.61 5.21
CA ASP A 522 -20.81 -15.95 6.62
C ASP A 522 -21.01 -17.47 6.76
N LEU A 523 -20.29 -18.10 7.68
CA LEU A 523 -20.48 -19.54 7.93
C LEU A 523 -21.84 -19.76 8.60
N PRO A 524 -22.73 -20.62 8.03
CA PRO A 524 -24.02 -20.94 8.66
C PRO A 524 -23.86 -21.56 10.06
N ARG A 525 -22.70 -22.14 10.35
CA ARG A 525 -22.29 -22.64 11.65
C ARG A 525 -20.84 -22.24 11.91
N ILE A 526 -20.57 -21.53 13.00
CA ILE A 526 -19.19 -21.18 13.36
C ILE A 526 -18.32 -22.43 13.59
N PHE A 527 -17.05 -22.37 13.21
CA PHE A 527 -16.09 -23.45 13.45
C PHE A 527 -15.23 -23.15 14.67
N TRP A 528 -15.37 -23.95 15.73
CA TRP A 528 -14.52 -23.85 16.92
C TRP A 528 -13.18 -24.54 16.69
N GLN A 529 -12.11 -23.75 16.76
CA GLN A 529 -10.74 -24.20 16.69
C GLN A 529 -10.05 -24.13 18.06
N LYS A 530 -9.00 -24.91 18.22
CA LYS A 530 -8.10 -24.88 19.38
C LYS A 530 -6.84 -24.08 19.04
N ARG A 531 -6.42 -23.24 19.99
CA ARG A 531 -5.16 -22.50 19.95
C ARG A 531 -3.96 -23.41 19.67
N ASP A 532 -2.98 -22.88 18.96
CA ASP A 532 -1.70 -23.50 18.62
C ASP A 532 -1.86 -24.80 17.80
N ARG A 533 -2.80 -24.80 16.84
CA ARG A 533 -3.07 -25.93 15.95
C ARG A 533 -3.14 -25.50 14.50
N ILE A 534 -2.69 -26.39 13.62
CA ILE A 534 -2.82 -26.28 12.17
C ILE A 534 -4.14 -26.93 11.76
N TYR A 535 -4.85 -26.29 10.85
CA TYR A 535 -6.05 -26.80 10.20
C TYR A 535 -5.90 -26.64 8.69
N TRP A 536 -6.67 -27.41 7.93
CA TRP A 536 -6.71 -27.35 6.47
C TRP A 536 -8.08 -26.92 5.99
N LEU A 537 -8.13 -25.95 5.08
CA LEU A 537 -9.33 -25.36 4.50
C LEU A 537 -9.48 -25.85 3.07
N ASN A 538 -10.61 -26.48 2.76
CA ASN A 538 -10.99 -26.79 1.40
C ASN A 538 -12.17 -25.91 0.99
N ILE A 539 -12.01 -25.23 -0.14
CA ILE A 539 -13.06 -24.44 -0.79
C ILE A 539 -13.30 -25.02 -2.17
N SER A 540 -14.53 -25.41 -2.46
CA SER A 540 -14.95 -25.91 -3.76
C SER A 540 -16.33 -25.38 -4.12
N ALA A 541 -16.66 -25.32 -5.40
CA ALA A 541 -17.89 -24.67 -5.86
C ALA A 541 -18.61 -25.45 -6.97
N LEU A 542 -19.95 -25.41 -6.95
CA LEU A 542 -20.77 -25.79 -8.10
C LEU A 542 -21.12 -24.53 -8.91
N PRO A 543 -20.68 -24.41 -10.17
CA PRO A 543 -20.96 -23.25 -11.00
C PRO A 543 -22.40 -23.25 -11.54
N LYS A 544 -22.98 -22.07 -11.79
CA LYS A 544 -24.32 -21.90 -12.39
C LYS A 544 -24.36 -22.19 -13.89
N GLN A 545 -23.21 -22.14 -14.55
CA GLN A 545 -23.04 -22.30 -16.00
C GLN A 545 -21.91 -23.29 -16.29
N ASP A 546 -21.71 -23.62 -17.57
CA ASP A 546 -20.72 -24.61 -18.03
C ASP A 546 -19.24 -24.16 -17.87
N TYR A 547 -18.96 -23.15 -17.05
CA TYR A 547 -17.60 -22.72 -16.71
C TYR A 547 -17.21 -23.23 -15.32
N PRO A 548 -16.08 -23.92 -15.16
CA PRO A 548 -15.61 -24.34 -13.85
C PRO A 548 -15.29 -23.12 -12.98
N TRP A 549 -15.36 -23.30 -11.67
CA TRP A 549 -14.82 -22.33 -10.71
C TRP A 549 -13.43 -22.79 -10.24
N GLY A 550 -12.52 -21.84 -10.11
CA GLY A 550 -11.18 -22.08 -9.55
C GLY A 550 -10.91 -21.21 -8.33
N TRP A 551 -10.13 -21.75 -7.40
CA TRP A 551 -9.62 -21.02 -6.24
C TRP A 551 -8.27 -20.37 -6.61
N GLU A 552 -8.12 -19.08 -6.28
CA GLU A 552 -6.94 -18.28 -6.56
C GLU A 552 -5.74 -18.68 -5.69
N SER A 553 -4.56 -18.81 -6.31
CA SER A 553 -3.30 -19.01 -5.58
C SER A 553 -2.90 -17.79 -4.74
N SER A 554 -2.23 -18.02 -3.61
CA SER A 554 -1.76 -16.94 -2.73
C SER A 554 -0.34 -16.46 -3.05
N MET A 555 -0.08 -15.17 -2.83
CA MET A 555 1.28 -14.62 -2.78
C MET A 555 1.98 -14.88 -1.44
N ASP A 556 1.20 -15.17 -0.39
CA ASP A 556 1.72 -15.46 0.94
C ASP A 556 1.91 -16.98 1.09
N ARG A 557 3.13 -17.40 1.40
CA ARG A 557 3.48 -18.81 1.62
C ARG A 557 3.59 -19.08 3.11
N TRP A 558 2.84 -20.05 3.61
CA TRP A 558 2.89 -20.44 5.02
C TRP A 558 2.96 -21.96 5.17
N ASN A 559 3.66 -22.42 6.23
CA ASN A 559 3.94 -23.80 6.57
C ASN A 559 4.52 -24.68 5.44
N ASP A 560 3.69 -25.17 4.52
CA ASP A 560 4.12 -25.92 3.34
C ASP A 560 3.28 -25.62 2.09
N VAL A 561 2.78 -26.64 1.38
CA VAL A 561 2.21 -26.50 0.03
C VAL A 561 0.73 -26.82 0.05
N ALA A 562 -0.07 -26.03 -0.67
CA ALA A 562 -1.43 -26.40 -0.97
C ALA A 562 -1.49 -27.77 -1.66
N VAL A 563 -2.57 -28.50 -1.42
CA VAL A 563 -2.76 -29.85 -1.93
C VAL A 563 -4.04 -29.97 -2.74
N GLN A 564 -4.02 -30.92 -3.67
CA GLN A 564 -5.19 -31.37 -4.41
C GLN A 564 -5.54 -32.80 -3.98
N GLY A 565 -6.81 -33.08 -3.75
CA GLY A 565 -7.25 -34.38 -3.25
C GLY A 565 -8.48 -34.94 -3.93
N TRP A 566 -8.68 -36.24 -3.72
CA TRP A 566 -9.90 -36.94 -4.11
C TRP A 566 -10.83 -37.06 -2.92
N TYR A 567 -12.03 -36.50 -3.04
CA TYR A 567 -13.05 -36.64 -2.01
C TYR A 567 -14.20 -37.53 -2.47
N THR A 568 -14.01 -38.85 -2.42
CA THR A 568 -15.11 -39.81 -2.64
C THR A 568 -15.72 -40.33 -1.33
N ASP A 569 -15.07 -40.13 -0.18
CA ASP A 569 -15.56 -40.53 1.14
C ASP A 569 -14.81 -39.82 2.28
N VAL A 570 -15.38 -39.78 3.50
CA VAL A 570 -14.80 -39.19 4.74
C VAL A 570 -13.49 -39.85 5.23
N SER A 571 -12.93 -40.78 4.46
CA SER A 571 -11.71 -41.56 4.77
C SER A 571 -10.75 -41.67 3.59
N SER A 572 -10.88 -40.78 2.59
CA SER A 572 -9.96 -40.73 1.47
C SER A 572 -8.66 -40.05 1.90
N ASP A 573 -7.59 -40.83 2.03
CA ASP A 573 -6.25 -40.38 2.45
C ASP A 573 -5.39 -39.90 1.27
N TRP A 574 -5.97 -39.67 0.08
CA TRP A 574 -5.19 -39.32 -1.12
C TRP A 574 -5.18 -37.81 -1.41
N TRP A 575 -4.10 -37.18 -0.96
CA TRP A 575 -3.72 -35.80 -1.27
C TRP A 575 -2.40 -35.79 -2.03
N ALA A 576 -2.31 -34.94 -3.05
CA ALA A 576 -1.10 -34.71 -3.83
C ALA A 576 -0.71 -33.23 -3.75
N MET A 577 0.59 -32.96 -3.74
CA MET A 577 1.12 -31.60 -3.86
C MET A 577 0.56 -30.94 -5.11
N LEU A 578 0.08 -29.71 -4.94
CA LEU A 578 -0.40 -28.91 -6.04
C LEU A 578 0.79 -28.21 -6.70
N THR A 579 1.28 -28.81 -7.79
CA THR A 579 2.38 -28.23 -8.57
C THR A 579 1.81 -27.26 -9.61
N SER A 580 2.39 -26.06 -9.71
CA SER A 580 2.06 -25.12 -10.78
C SER A 580 2.23 -25.78 -12.16
N PRO A 581 1.39 -25.45 -13.16
CA PRO A 581 1.56 -25.98 -14.51
C PRO A 581 2.96 -25.65 -15.04
N SER A 582 3.61 -26.63 -15.67
CA SER A 582 4.94 -26.46 -16.25
C SER A 582 4.90 -25.40 -17.35
N PHE A 583 5.62 -24.30 -17.17
CA PHE A 583 5.85 -23.29 -18.19
C PHE A 583 7.20 -23.58 -18.88
N SER A 584 7.23 -23.54 -20.22
CA SER A 584 8.42 -23.85 -21.02
C SER A 584 8.88 -22.61 -21.77
N LEU A 585 10.17 -22.32 -21.70
CA LEU A 585 10.86 -21.33 -22.54
C LEU A 585 11.46 -22.06 -23.73
N ASP A 586 10.91 -21.84 -24.93
CA ASP A 586 11.32 -22.55 -26.15
C ASP A 586 12.01 -21.67 -27.20
N PHE A 587 12.06 -20.34 -27.00
CA PHE A 587 12.68 -19.37 -27.91
C PHE A 587 12.06 -19.31 -29.31
N GLU A 588 10.91 -19.94 -29.55
CA GLU A 588 10.28 -19.97 -30.88
C GLU A 588 9.74 -18.59 -31.31
N ASP A 589 9.55 -17.68 -30.35
CA ASP A 589 9.17 -16.30 -30.58
C ASP A 589 10.33 -15.39 -31.00
N LEU A 590 11.58 -15.87 -30.87
CA LEU A 590 12.77 -15.12 -31.28
C LEU A 590 13.08 -15.28 -32.77
N THR A 591 13.74 -14.28 -33.35
CA THR A 591 14.20 -14.35 -34.74
C THR A 591 15.54 -15.09 -34.81
N ALA A 592 15.61 -16.16 -35.60
CA ALA A 592 16.84 -16.91 -35.82
C ALA A 592 17.96 -16.01 -36.39
N GLY A 593 19.15 -16.11 -35.80
CA GLY A 593 20.32 -15.28 -36.13
C GLY A 593 20.42 -13.97 -35.35
N SER A 594 19.44 -13.62 -34.51
CA SER A 594 19.57 -12.51 -33.58
C SER A 594 20.73 -12.74 -32.61
N GLU A 595 21.53 -11.70 -32.38
CA GLU A 595 22.65 -11.69 -31.44
C GLU A 595 22.36 -10.69 -30.33
N TYR A 596 22.58 -11.11 -29.08
CA TYR A 596 22.44 -10.32 -27.87
C TYR A 596 23.79 -10.24 -27.16
N LEU A 597 24.24 -9.03 -26.88
CA LEU A 597 25.52 -8.74 -26.23
C LEU A 597 25.34 -8.58 -24.72
N VAL A 598 26.43 -8.63 -23.96
CA VAL A 598 26.39 -8.36 -22.52
C VAL A 598 25.85 -6.94 -22.26
N GLY A 599 24.85 -6.85 -21.38
CA GLY A 599 24.09 -5.63 -21.11
C GLY A 599 22.74 -5.55 -21.83
N ASP A 600 22.52 -6.38 -22.85
CA ASP A 600 21.23 -6.43 -23.54
C ASP A 600 20.18 -7.17 -22.69
N VAL A 601 18.92 -6.78 -22.89
CA VAL A 601 17.73 -7.46 -22.37
C VAL A 601 16.83 -7.84 -23.54
N PHE A 602 16.35 -9.08 -23.57
CA PHE A 602 15.35 -9.54 -24.52
C PHE A 602 14.20 -10.26 -23.81
N SER A 603 13.07 -10.43 -24.49
CA SER A 603 11.93 -11.17 -23.97
C SER A 603 11.71 -12.43 -24.79
N THR A 604 11.43 -13.56 -24.13
CA THR A 604 11.00 -14.79 -24.78
C THR A 604 9.88 -15.43 -23.96
N SER A 605 8.79 -15.82 -24.62
CA SER A 605 7.58 -16.35 -23.99
C SER A 605 7.06 -15.47 -22.83
N GLY A 606 7.25 -14.14 -22.94
CA GLY A 606 6.87 -13.17 -21.90
C GLY A 606 7.85 -13.02 -20.72
N VAL A 607 8.95 -13.77 -20.70
CA VAL A 607 10.00 -13.70 -19.67
C VAL A 607 11.13 -12.79 -20.14
N LEU A 608 11.47 -11.80 -19.32
CA LEU A 608 12.67 -10.97 -19.55
C LEU A 608 13.93 -11.77 -19.25
N VAL A 609 14.90 -11.69 -20.16
CA VAL A 609 16.19 -12.36 -20.09
C VAL A 609 17.28 -11.31 -20.23
N SER A 610 18.09 -11.17 -19.18
CA SER A 610 19.25 -10.27 -19.17
C SER A 610 20.51 -11.03 -19.56
N VAL A 611 21.34 -10.43 -20.43
CA VAL A 611 22.63 -11.00 -20.85
C VAL A 611 23.74 -10.44 -19.97
N ASN A 612 24.28 -11.27 -19.09
CA ASN A 612 25.23 -10.88 -18.05
C ASN A 612 26.67 -11.32 -18.35
N PRO A 613 27.69 -10.65 -17.77
CA PRO A 613 29.09 -11.03 -17.90
C PRO A 613 29.36 -12.48 -17.45
N PHE A 614 30.30 -13.15 -18.11
CA PHE A 614 30.75 -14.50 -17.77
C PHE A 614 31.96 -14.47 -16.84
N GLN A 615 32.13 -15.50 -16.00
CA GLN A 615 33.28 -15.61 -15.10
C GLN A 615 34.17 -16.76 -15.56
N TRP A 616 35.46 -16.49 -15.75
CA TRP A 616 36.46 -17.53 -16.00
C TRP A 616 36.77 -18.34 -14.74
N SER A 617 37.33 -19.54 -14.90
CA SER A 617 37.72 -20.43 -13.79
C SER A 617 38.78 -19.86 -12.85
N ASN A 618 39.44 -18.77 -13.24
CA ASN A 618 40.37 -18.02 -12.41
C ASN A 618 39.68 -16.89 -11.61
N GLY A 619 38.35 -16.77 -11.67
CA GLY A 619 37.54 -15.76 -10.99
C GLY A 619 37.40 -14.42 -11.73
N THR A 620 38.03 -14.26 -12.91
CA THR A 620 37.98 -13.01 -13.68
C THR A 620 36.68 -12.90 -14.47
N TRP A 621 36.01 -11.75 -14.44
CA TRP A 621 34.80 -11.49 -15.21
C TRP A 621 35.11 -10.98 -16.63
N PHE A 622 34.26 -11.36 -17.59
CA PHE A 622 34.40 -11.06 -19.01
C PHE A 622 33.05 -10.63 -19.59
N SER A 623 33.02 -9.44 -20.20
CA SER A 623 31.80 -8.83 -20.75
C SER A 623 31.79 -8.77 -22.29
N GLY A 624 32.72 -9.45 -22.98
CA GLY A 624 32.84 -9.42 -24.44
C GLY A 624 32.17 -10.58 -25.16
N GLY A 625 31.29 -11.32 -24.47
CA GLY A 625 30.58 -12.48 -25.02
C GLY A 625 29.27 -12.10 -25.70
N SER A 626 28.61 -13.08 -26.31
CA SER A 626 27.27 -12.92 -26.88
C SER A 626 26.41 -14.19 -26.76
N ALA A 627 25.09 -14.02 -26.85
CA ALA A 627 24.10 -15.07 -27.01
C ALA A 627 23.45 -14.95 -28.40
N ILE A 628 23.40 -16.05 -29.16
CA ILE A 628 22.89 -16.04 -30.55
C ILE A 628 21.75 -17.05 -30.68
N VAL A 629 20.64 -16.62 -31.27
CA VAL A 629 19.50 -17.51 -31.59
C VAL A 629 19.90 -18.42 -32.74
N GLY A 630 20.10 -19.70 -32.44
CA GLY A 630 20.46 -20.76 -33.38
C GLY A 630 19.27 -21.62 -33.80
N THR A 631 19.49 -22.51 -34.77
CA THR A 631 18.51 -23.50 -35.26
C THR A 631 19.17 -24.85 -35.55
N ALA A 632 20.34 -25.10 -34.96
CA ALA A 632 21.15 -26.27 -35.26
C ALA A 632 20.69 -27.53 -34.51
N GLY A 633 19.80 -27.38 -33.51
CA GLY A 633 19.31 -28.47 -32.66
C GLY A 633 20.41 -29.03 -31.76
N SER A 634 21.42 -28.23 -31.45
CA SER A 634 22.60 -28.64 -30.69
C SER A 634 22.27 -28.97 -29.24
N ALA A 635 21.22 -28.37 -28.68
CA ALA A 635 20.69 -28.66 -27.35
C ALA A 635 19.79 -29.91 -27.28
N GLY A 636 19.50 -30.56 -28.42
CA GLY A 636 18.68 -31.79 -28.48
C GLY A 636 17.16 -31.56 -28.60
N GLY A 637 16.71 -30.31 -28.73
CA GLY A 637 15.33 -29.93 -29.04
C GLY A 637 15.04 -29.78 -30.54
N THR A 638 13.85 -29.27 -30.87
CA THR A 638 13.45 -28.87 -32.23
C THR A 638 13.12 -27.39 -32.26
N GLY A 639 13.52 -26.67 -33.31
CA GLY A 639 13.20 -25.25 -33.48
C GLY A 639 14.40 -24.34 -33.21
N ASN A 640 14.11 -23.13 -32.71
CA ASN A 640 15.09 -22.19 -32.23
C ASN A 640 15.77 -22.69 -30.94
N GLU A 641 17.03 -22.29 -30.74
CA GLU A 641 17.78 -22.53 -29.51
C GLU A 641 18.62 -21.29 -29.21
N ILE A 642 19.08 -21.13 -27.96
CA ILE A 642 20.01 -20.06 -27.61
C ILE A 642 21.43 -20.61 -27.42
N ASN A 643 22.37 -20.12 -28.23
CA ASN A 643 23.78 -20.46 -28.12
C ASN A 643 24.50 -19.37 -27.32
N THR A 644 24.95 -19.70 -26.11
CA THR A 644 25.71 -18.79 -25.26
C THR A 644 27.21 -18.95 -25.49
N ASN A 645 27.90 -17.83 -25.72
CA ASN A 645 29.35 -17.79 -25.89
C ASN A 645 29.98 -16.79 -24.92
N ASN A 646 30.43 -17.29 -23.77
CA ASN A 646 30.99 -16.50 -22.66
C ASN A 646 30.05 -15.39 -22.16
N VAL A 647 28.77 -15.75 -21.95
CA VAL A 647 27.75 -14.92 -21.28
C VAL A 647 26.91 -15.77 -20.34
N ASN A 648 26.29 -15.15 -19.34
CA ASN A 648 25.24 -15.78 -18.55
C ASN A 648 23.88 -15.21 -18.97
N LEU A 649 22.85 -16.05 -19.04
CA LEU A 649 21.48 -15.59 -19.22
C LEU A 649 20.77 -15.64 -17.87
N GLU A 650 20.24 -14.51 -17.43
CA GLU A 650 19.44 -14.40 -16.21
C GLU A 650 17.98 -14.26 -16.60
N PHE A 651 17.18 -15.23 -16.19
CA PHE A 651 15.75 -15.29 -16.48
C PHE A 651 14.97 -14.67 -15.33
N ALA A 652 14.23 -13.60 -15.60
CA ALA A 652 13.28 -13.01 -14.67
C ALA A 652 12.00 -13.85 -14.64
N LEU A 653 12.08 -15.04 -14.04
CA LEU A 653 10.94 -15.95 -13.97
C LEU A 653 9.77 -15.27 -13.27
N PRO A 654 8.56 -15.32 -13.86
CA PRO A 654 7.41 -14.56 -13.38
C PRO A 654 6.89 -15.09 -12.04
N VAL A 655 7.24 -16.34 -11.71
CA VAL A 655 6.87 -17.02 -10.47
C VAL A 655 8.09 -17.76 -9.90
N PRO A 656 8.22 -17.90 -8.57
CA PRO A 656 9.25 -18.76 -8.00
C PRO A 656 8.99 -20.22 -8.37
N VAL A 657 9.97 -20.86 -9.00
CA VAL A 657 9.91 -22.27 -9.44
C VAL A 657 10.54 -23.20 -8.41
N THR A 658 9.95 -24.38 -8.21
CA THR A 658 10.48 -25.41 -7.31
C THR A 658 11.48 -26.33 -8.01
N ASP A 659 11.34 -26.47 -9.33
CA ASP A 659 12.19 -27.31 -10.17
C ASP A 659 12.47 -26.60 -11.50
N VAL A 660 13.69 -26.78 -12.02
CA VAL A 660 14.09 -26.31 -13.35
C VAL A 660 14.71 -27.47 -14.10
N SER A 661 14.22 -27.72 -15.31
CA SER A 661 14.83 -28.63 -16.26
C SER A 661 15.08 -27.91 -17.57
N PHE A 662 16.25 -28.10 -18.16
CA PHE A 662 16.58 -27.57 -19.48
C PHE A 662 17.30 -28.63 -20.31
N LEU A 663 17.02 -28.62 -21.62
CA LEU A 663 17.80 -29.36 -22.60
C LEU A 663 19.04 -28.54 -22.92
N PHE A 664 20.22 -29.17 -22.92
CA PHE A 664 21.47 -28.49 -23.22
C PHE A 664 22.37 -29.36 -24.08
N GLY A 665 23.23 -28.69 -24.84
CA GLY A 665 24.33 -29.29 -25.57
C GLY A 665 25.63 -28.63 -25.11
N GLU A 666 26.51 -29.41 -24.50
CA GLU A 666 27.80 -28.91 -24.03
C GLU A 666 28.90 -29.23 -25.03
N TYR A 667 29.52 -28.22 -25.63
CA TYR A 667 30.53 -28.36 -26.69
C TYR A 667 31.91 -27.81 -26.29
N GLY A 668 32.11 -27.58 -24.99
CA GLY A 668 33.41 -27.36 -24.35
C GLY A 668 33.41 -26.25 -23.29
N GLY A 669 34.31 -26.40 -22.31
CA GLY A 669 34.80 -25.32 -21.46
C GLY A 669 33.92 -24.90 -20.28
N ASN A 670 34.56 -24.12 -19.41
CA ASN A 670 34.06 -23.48 -18.20
C ASN A 670 32.59 -23.02 -18.27
N THR A 671 31.82 -23.30 -17.22
CA THR A 671 30.38 -23.02 -17.11
C THR A 671 30.08 -22.26 -15.82
N ASN A 672 29.08 -21.39 -15.89
CA ASN A 672 28.54 -20.65 -14.77
C ASN A 672 27.10 -21.10 -14.48
N LEU A 673 26.75 -21.21 -13.21
CA LEU A 673 25.37 -21.41 -12.77
C LEU A 673 25.11 -20.59 -11.51
N LYS A 674 23.98 -19.89 -11.46
CA LYS A 674 23.51 -19.20 -10.26
C LYS A 674 22.07 -19.60 -9.97
N ILE A 675 21.81 -20.11 -8.78
CA ILE A 675 20.46 -20.48 -8.31
C ILE A 675 20.29 -19.93 -6.90
N ASN A 676 19.18 -19.23 -6.62
CA ASN A 676 18.86 -18.68 -5.29
C ASN A 676 20.01 -17.84 -4.68
N GLY A 677 20.73 -17.09 -5.51
CA GLY A 677 21.87 -16.27 -5.09
C GLY A 677 23.20 -17.03 -4.97
N GLU A 678 23.20 -18.36 -4.96
CA GLU A 678 24.41 -19.18 -4.93
C GLU A 678 25.00 -19.32 -6.33
N PHE A 679 26.22 -18.80 -6.53
CA PHE A 679 26.95 -18.88 -7.79
C PHE A 679 28.02 -19.98 -7.74
N ILE A 680 28.08 -20.79 -8.79
CA ILE A 680 29.10 -21.82 -8.97
C ILE A 680 29.69 -21.71 -10.38
N ASN A 681 31.01 -21.78 -10.45
CA ASN A 681 31.77 -21.92 -11.68
C ASN A 681 32.42 -23.31 -11.72
N PHE A 682 32.25 -24.05 -12.82
CA PHE A 682 32.68 -25.45 -12.95
C PHE A 682 33.07 -25.78 -14.40
N GLN A 683 33.68 -26.95 -14.65
CA GLN A 683 34.19 -27.27 -15.99
C GLN A 683 33.19 -27.96 -16.92
N ASP A 684 32.26 -28.76 -16.38
CA ASP A 684 31.28 -29.54 -17.15
C ASP A 684 30.05 -29.83 -16.28
N TYR A 685 28.85 -29.88 -16.86
CA TYR A 685 27.60 -30.13 -16.11
C TYR A 685 27.59 -31.49 -15.37
N LYS A 686 28.45 -32.44 -15.75
CA LYS A 686 28.69 -33.68 -15.01
C LYS A 686 29.23 -33.46 -13.60
N GLU A 687 29.93 -32.34 -13.34
CA GLU A 687 30.49 -32.02 -12.02
C GLU A 687 29.41 -31.64 -10.99
N ILE A 688 28.23 -31.23 -11.45
CA ILE A 688 27.09 -30.87 -10.59
C ILE A 688 25.95 -31.91 -10.59
N ASN A 689 26.12 -33.03 -11.30
CA ASN A 689 25.17 -34.16 -11.32
C ASN A 689 25.28 -35.06 -10.07
N THR A 690 25.26 -34.44 -8.88
CA THR A 690 25.10 -35.14 -7.61
C THR A 690 23.93 -34.52 -6.88
N GLU A 691 22.87 -35.31 -6.66
CA GLU A 691 21.69 -35.00 -5.85
C GLU A 691 22.07 -34.14 -4.63
N LYS A 692 21.85 -32.83 -4.74
CA LYS A 692 21.73 -31.94 -3.61
C LYS A 692 20.23 -31.73 -3.41
N ASN A 693 19.65 -32.54 -2.54
CA ASN A 693 18.34 -32.30 -1.94
C ASN A 693 18.34 -31.01 -1.13
#